data_AF-A0A1Z1W4E2-F1
#
_entry.id   AF-A0A1Z1W4E2-F1
#
_cell.length_a   1.000
_cell.length_b   1.000
_cell.length_c   1.000
_cell.angle_alpha   90.00
_cell.angle_beta   90.00
_cell.angle_gamma   90.00
#
_symmetry.space_group_name_H-M   'P 1'
#
loop_
_entity.id
_entity.type
_entity.pdbx_description
1 polymer ?
#
loop_
_entity_poly.entity_id
_entity_poly.type
_entity_poly.pdbx_seq_one_letter_code
_entity_poly.pdbx_strand_id
1 'polypeptide(L)'
;MVFGSLASERLQLNEKTLWTGGPGADGGYDHGNWRAPRPDALAAVRGDLDDRGRLAPDAVAAALGQPRRGYGAHQTLGDLRIDVAGAPACPDTSYRRALDLRQAVASVAYTHQGTRHTREFFASHPDGVLVGRLGADRPGAVTCTLRTTSPRDDVTATADGDRITVRGELADNGLTFETQIRVAHRGGTLTAGADGSLTVTGADQVWFVLAAATAYADTYPRYRGDDPHRTVTRAVDTALARGHAELRARHVRDHRALFDRVALDLGQSTPPDVPTDQLLKDYGKAPAADRALEALFFQYGRYLLIASSRPGSLPANLQGGWNHSTAPPWSADYHVNINLQMNYWPAEAANLAETTAPYDRFVEALREPGRRTAREMFGAPGWVVHNETNPYGFTGVHDWATAFWFPEAAAWLTAQLYEHYRFGGSTRYLRDTAYPVMKEAAAFWLDQLRTDPRDGTLVVTPSYSPEHGDFTVGAAMSQQIVHDLLTNTLEAARVLGDDPAFRTRLEQSLDRLDPGLRVGSWGSSRSGRTTSTTPATTTGTSPTSTPCTPVGRSDPAASGRRPPRSPSRRAATAAPAGPRPGRSTSGRACATATTPTRCSPNSSSPPRCPTSGTPTRRSRSTATSAPRPGSSRCSCRASTTSSTCCPPCPRAGRPARRAACGHAAAPPSTSPGPTAAPPASSCTRRAPAN
;
A
#
# COMPACT_ATOMS: atom_id res chain seq x y z
N MET A 1 8.83 5.38 -8.84
CA MET A 1 9.97 4.43 -8.92
C MET A 1 11.11 5.02 -9.75
N VAL A 2 12.37 4.74 -9.42
CA VAL A 2 13.56 5.26 -10.14
C VAL A 2 14.20 4.14 -10.96
N PHE A 3 14.53 4.39 -12.24
CA PHE A 3 15.10 3.37 -13.13
C PHE A 3 16.65 3.39 -13.17
N GLY A 4 17.27 4.58 -13.18
CA GLY A 4 18.72 4.76 -13.27
C GLY A 4 19.27 4.82 -14.70
N SER A 5 18.42 5.04 -15.70
CA SER A 5 18.77 4.96 -17.12
C SER A 5 19.55 6.19 -17.61
N LEU A 6 20.68 5.97 -18.30
CA LEU A 6 21.70 7.00 -18.52
C LEU A 6 21.28 8.11 -19.48
N ALA A 7 20.91 7.78 -20.72
CA ALA A 7 20.53 8.80 -21.72
C ALA A 7 19.16 9.45 -21.45
N SER A 8 18.22 8.70 -20.87
CA SER A 8 16.87 9.17 -20.52
C SER A 8 16.46 8.52 -19.20
N GLU A 9 16.57 9.27 -18.11
CA GLU A 9 16.12 8.82 -16.79
C GLU A 9 14.60 8.66 -16.79
N ARG A 10 14.10 7.69 -16.02
CA ARG A 10 12.65 7.47 -15.83
C ARG A 10 12.33 7.49 -14.34
N LEU A 11 11.50 8.45 -13.96
CA LEU A 11 10.87 8.53 -12.65
C LEU A 11 9.38 8.26 -12.83
N GLN A 12 8.95 7.03 -12.54
CA GLN A 12 7.55 6.65 -12.60
C GLN A 12 6.81 7.22 -11.38
N LEU A 13 5.66 7.86 -11.58
CA LEU A 13 4.98 8.70 -10.59
C LEU A 13 3.63 8.13 -10.13
N ASN A 14 3.32 8.32 -8.84
CA ASN A 14 2.05 7.94 -8.23
C ASN A 14 1.63 9.06 -7.26
N GLU A 15 0.32 9.24 -7.09
CA GLU A 15 -0.29 9.88 -5.93
C GLU A 15 -1.43 8.95 -5.49
N LYS A 16 -1.49 8.59 -4.21
CA LYS A 16 -2.29 7.46 -3.72
C LYS A 16 -3.80 7.65 -3.88
N THR A 17 -4.27 8.90 -3.97
CA THR A 17 -5.69 9.23 -4.09
C THR A 17 -6.18 9.26 -5.54
N LEU A 18 -5.28 9.08 -6.52
CA LEU A 18 -5.65 8.99 -7.93
C LEU A 18 -6.33 7.66 -8.25
N TRP A 19 -7.67 7.67 -8.17
CA TRP A 19 -8.51 6.48 -8.23
C TRP A 19 -9.72 6.69 -9.15
N THR A 20 -9.90 5.80 -10.12
CA THR A 20 -11.19 5.58 -10.77
C THR A 20 -12.18 4.91 -9.80
N GLY A 21 -13.46 4.89 -10.14
CA GLY A 21 -14.54 4.36 -9.31
C GLY A 21 -15.13 5.38 -8.32
N GLY A 22 -16.02 4.91 -7.45
CA GLY A 22 -16.71 5.75 -6.47
C GLY A 22 -17.85 6.60 -7.06
N PRO A 23 -18.38 7.56 -6.28
CA PRO A 23 -19.42 8.46 -6.76
C PRO A 23 -19.00 9.21 -8.03
N GLY A 24 -19.91 9.27 -9.00
CA GLY A 24 -19.66 9.87 -10.31
C GLY A 24 -19.02 8.92 -11.32
N ALA A 25 -18.59 7.71 -10.93
CA ALA A 25 -18.06 6.71 -11.86
C ALA A 25 -19.03 6.33 -12.97
N ASP A 26 -18.52 6.07 -14.19
CA ASP A 26 -19.32 5.59 -15.31
C ASP A 26 -20.04 4.27 -14.98
N GLY A 27 -21.23 4.10 -15.55
CA GLY A 27 -22.19 3.08 -15.16
C GLY A 27 -22.81 3.28 -13.75
N GLY A 28 -22.24 4.12 -12.88
CA GLY A 28 -22.70 4.46 -11.53
C GLY A 28 -22.07 3.65 -10.40
N TYR A 29 -22.38 4.01 -9.15
CA TYR A 29 -21.78 3.43 -7.95
C TYR A 29 -22.85 3.07 -6.91
N ASP A 30 -22.73 1.88 -6.32
CA ASP A 30 -23.68 1.32 -5.34
C ASP A 30 -23.02 0.84 -4.04
N HIS A 31 -21.73 1.16 -3.82
CA HIS A 31 -20.89 0.64 -2.73
C HIS A 31 -20.77 -0.90 -2.69
N GLY A 32 -21.21 -1.62 -3.74
CA GLY A 32 -21.34 -3.07 -3.73
C GLY A 32 -22.62 -3.59 -3.06
N ASN A 33 -23.48 -2.70 -2.55
CA ASN A 33 -24.76 -3.08 -1.94
C ASN A 33 -25.72 -3.58 -3.02
N TRP A 34 -26.65 -4.47 -2.66
CA TRP A 34 -27.66 -4.97 -3.59
C TRP A 34 -28.51 -3.83 -4.17
N ARG A 35 -28.59 -3.76 -5.50
CA ARG A 35 -29.30 -2.70 -6.27
C ARG A 35 -30.83 -2.74 -6.08
N ALA A 36 -31.34 -3.84 -5.56
CA ALA A 36 -32.72 -4.02 -5.10
C ALA A 36 -32.70 -4.86 -3.82
N PRO A 37 -33.65 -4.67 -2.88
CA PRO A 37 -33.76 -5.50 -1.68
C PRO A 37 -33.89 -6.98 -2.05
N ARG A 38 -33.15 -7.84 -1.35
CA ARG A 38 -33.26 -9.31 -1.43
C ARG A 38 -33.77 -9.85 -0.09
N PRO A 39 -35.05 -9.64 0.27
CA PRO A 39 -35.62 -10.21 1.48
C PRO A 39 -35.42 -11.73 1.48
N ASP A 40 -35.20 -12.28 2.67
CA ASP A 40 -35.03 -13.72 2.94
C ASP A 40 -33.86 -14.43 2.23
N ALA A 41 -33.16 -13.83 1.26
CA ALA A 41 -32.07 -14.49 0.53
C ALA A 41 -30.94 -14.96 1.45
N LEU A 42 -30.53 -14.13 2.42
CA LEU A 42 -29.56 -14.50 3.45
C LEU A 42 -30.12 -15.58 4.41
N ALA A 43 -31.42 -15.57 4.69
CA ALA A 43 -32.07 -16.56 5.54
C ALA A 43 -32.19 -17.93 4.85
N ALA A 44 -32.49 -17.95 3.55
CA ALA A 44 -32.56 -19.15 2.72
C ALA A 44 -31.20 -19.85 2.62
N VAL A 45 -30.12 -19.11 2.31
CA VAL A 45 -28.76 -19.66 2.29
C VAL A 45 -28.35 -20.18 3.67
N ARG A 46 -28.74 -19.50 4.75
CA ARG A 46 -28.51 -19.97 6.13
C ARG A 46 -29.27 -21.27 6.42
N GLY A 47 -30.54 -21.39 6.01
CA GLY A 47 -31.33 -22.62 6.13
C GLY A 47 -30.73 -23.79 5.35
N ASP A 48 -30.37 -23.58 4.09
CA ASP A 48 -29.68 -24.58 3.28
C ASP A 48 -28.33 -25.04 3.89
N LEU A 49 -27.61 -24.16 4.58
CA LEU A 49 -26.38 -24.49 5.31
C LEU A 49 -26.62 -25.16 6.67
N ASP A 50 -27.74 -24.87 7.33
CA ASP A 50 -28.19 -25.55 8.54
C ASP A 50 -28.61 -27.01 8.20
N ASP A 51 -29.35 -27.22 7.10
CA ASP A 51 -29.78 -28.53 6.60
C ASP A 51 -28.64 -29.37 5.99
N ARG A 52 -27.87 -28.80 5.05
CA ARG A 52 -26.90 -29.54 4.23
C ARG A 52 -25.47 -29.51 4.79
N GLY A 53 -25.18 -28.62 5.73
CA GLY A 53 -23.84 -28.38 6.30
C GLY A 53 -22.84 -27.69 5.36
N ARG A 54 -23.14 -27.62 4.05
CA ARG A 54 -22.30 -26.99 3.03
C ARG A 54 -23.06 -26.61 1.76
N LEU A 55 -22.53 -25.62 1.02
CA LEU A 55 -23.01 -25.19 -0.30
C LEU A 55 -21.86 -24.91 -1.25
N ALA A 56 -22.04 -25.22 -2.54
CA ALA A 56 -21.07 -24.88 -3.57
C ALA A 56 -20.98 -23.34 -3.75
N PRO A 57 -19.78 -22.77 -3.99
CA PRO A 57 -19.60 -21.31 -4.09
C PRO A 57 -20.55 -20.61 -5.06
N ASP A 58 -20.74 -21.17 -6.26
CA ASP A 58 -21.58 -20.56 -7.31
C ASP A 58 -23.05 -20.43 -6.89
N ALA A 59 -23.56 -21.36 -6.07
CA ALA A 59 -24.94 -21.29 -5.56
C ALA A 59 -25.11 -20.14 -4.55
N VAL A 60 -24.11 -19.92 -3.71
CA VAL A 60 -24.12 -18.81 -2.73
C VAL A 60 -23.89 -17.47 -3.45
N ALA A 61 -23.04 -17.45 -4.47
CA ALA A 61 -22.81 -16.28 -5.33
C ALA A 61 -24.06 -15.89 -6.14
N ALA A 62 -24.81 -16.84 -6.66
CA ALA A 62 -26.08 -16.58 -7.35
C ALA A 62 -27.14 -15.96 -6.41
N ALA A 63 -27.17 -16.36 -5.14
CA ALA A 63 -28.12 -15.83 -4.15
C ALA A 63 -27.69 -14.47 -3.56
N LEU A 64 -26.43 -14.34 -3.17
CA LEU A 64 -25.93 -13.22 -2.34
C LEU A 64 -24.94 -12.29 -3.06
N GLY A 65 -24.32 -12.73 -4.16
CA GLY A 65 -23.36 -11.95 -4.93
C GLY A 65 -24.01 -10.92 -5.86
N GLN A 66 -23.19 -10.00 -6.39
CA GLN A 66 -23.62 -9.01 -7.39
C GLN A 66 -22.42 -8.52 -8.23
N PRO A 67 -22.55 -8.33 -9.55
CA PRO A 67 -21.49 -7.71 -10.35
C PRO A 67 -21.08 -6.35 -9.80
N ARG A 68 -19.76 -6.07 -9.75
CA ARG A 68 -19.22 -4.78 -9.27
C ARG A 68 -19.79 -3.61 -10.08
N ARG A 69 -19.90 -2.43 -9.45
CA ARG A 69 -20.32 -1.17 -10.08
C ARG A 69 -19.41 -0.04 -9.62
N GLY A 70 -18.78 0.70 -10.53
CA GLY A 70 -17.88 1.80 -10.20
C GLY A 70 -16.78 1.43 -9.17
N TYR A 71 -16.26 0.20 -9.18
CA TYR A 71 -15.25 -0.23 -8.21
C TYR A 71 -13.90 0.47 -8.44
N GLY A 72 -13.51 0.59 -9.70
CA GLY A 72 -12.31 1.32 -10.11
C GLY A 72 -10.99 0.68 -9.73
N ALA A 73 -9.90 1.43 -9.89
CA ALA A 73 -8.53 1.01 -9.61
C ALA A 73 -7.61 2.21 -9.32
N HIS A 74 -6.54 1.98 -8.57
CA HIS A 74 -5.43 2.93 -8.42
C HIS A 74 -4.83 3.25 -9.79
N GLN A 75 -4.52 4.51 -10.06
CA GLN A 75 -4.00 4.96 -11.35
C GLN A 75 -2.56 5.46 -11.24
N THR A 76 -1.76 5.19 -12.27
CA THR A 76 -0.45 5.82 -12.47
C THR A 76 -0.61 7.30 -12.88
N LEU A 77 0.26 8.19 -12.38
CA LEU A 77 0.41 9.57 -12.91
C LEU A 77 1.20 9.59 -14.23
N GLY A 78 1.75 8.45 -14.66
CA GLY A 78 2.71 8.36 -15.76
C GLY A 78 4.15 8.45 -15.25
N ASP A 79 5.01 9.11 -16.04
CA ASP A 79 6.44 9.25 -15.80
C ASP A 79 6.91 10.70 -15.96
N LEU A 80 7.83 11.14 -15.11
CA LEU A 80 8.79 12.19 -15.45
C LEU A 80 10.00 11.56 -16.14
N ARG A 81 10.32 12.04 -17.34
CA ARG A 81 11.54 11.73 -18.09
C ARG A 81 12.55 12.85 -17.92
N ILE A 82 13.82 12.49 -17.76
CA ILE A 82 14.93 13.44 -17.74
C ILE A 82 15.99 12.97 -18.74
N ASP A 83 15.96 13.52 -19.95
CA ASP A 83 16.94 13.21 -20.99
C ASP A 83 18.21 14.01 -20.73
N VAL A 84 19.37 13.34 -20.71
CA VAL A 84 20.66 13.96 -20.38
C VAL A 84 21.51 13.98 -21.65
N ALA A 85 21.73 15.18 -22.19
CA ALA A 85 22.44 15.36 -23.46
C ALA A 85 23.90 14.89 -23.33
N GLY A 86 24.36 14.10 -24.31
CA GLY A 86 25.73 13.56 -24.30
C GLY A 86 25.99 12.46 -23.26
N ALA A 87 24.99 11.97 -22.54
CA ALA A 87 25.16 10.80 -21.67
C ALA A 87 25.36 9.51 -22.49
N PRO A 88 26.15 8.53 -22.01
CA PRO A 88 26.45 7.32 -22.75
C PRO A 88 25.22 6.40 -22.89
N ALA A 89 25.12 5.70 -24.02
CA ALA A 89 24.01 4.79 -24.31
C ALA A 89 23.98 3.55 -23.40
N CYS A 90 25.14 3.08 -22.95
CA CYS A 90 25.31 1.91 -22.08
C CYS A 90 26.16 2.28 -20.85
N PRO A 91 25.92 1.63 -19.68
CA PRO A 91 26.78 1.76 -18.51
C PRO A 91 28.14 1.10 -18.72
N ASP A 92 29.17 1.65 -18.10
CA ASP A 92 30.50 1.05 -17.95
C ASP A 92 30.72 0.55 -16.50
N THR A 93 31.96 0.18 -16.15
CA THR A 93 32.31 -0.29 -14.80
C THR A 93 32.25 0.80 -13.72
N SER A 94 32.17 2.08 -14.08
CA SER A 94 31.98 3.20 -13.13
C SER A 94 30.53 3.36 -12.68
N TYR A 95 29.58 2.82 -13.44
CA TYR A 95 28.16 2.94 -13.15
C TYR A 95 27.79 2.27 -11.82
N ARG A 96 27.03 2.99 -10.99
CA ARG A 96 26.33 2.46 -9.82
C ARG A 96 24.96 3.14 -9.72
N ARG A 97 23.93 2.37 -9.39
CA ARG A 97 22.66 2.88 -8.82
C ARG A 97 22.43 2.24 -7.46
N ALA A 98 21.87 2.98 -6.52
CA ALA A 98 21.62 2.51 -5.16
C ALA A 98 20.35 3.13 -4.58
N LEU A 99 19.80 2.48 -3.55
CA LEU A 99 18.81 3.04 -2.65
C LEU A 99 19.37 2.91 -1.24
N ASP A 100 19.76 4.02 -0.63
CA ASP A 100 20.16 4.05 0.78
C ASP A 100 18.88 3.99 1.63
N LEU A 101 18.57 2.81 2.18
CA LEU A 101 17.41 2.60 3.05
C LEU A 101 17.49 3.42 4.34
N ARG A 102 18.69 3.79 4.80
CA ARG A 102 18.89 4.60 6.00
C ARG A 102 18.67 6.09 5.74
N GLN A 103 18.90 6.56 4.53
CA GLN A 103 18.62 7.95 4.13
C GLN A 103 17.27 8.11 3.40
N ALA A 104 16.64 7.02 2.96
CA ALA A 104 15.56 7.02 1.97
C ALA A 104 15.90 7.86 0.73
N VAL A 105 17.11 7.65 0.20
CA VAL A 105 17.66 8.36 -0.96
C VAL A 105 18.04 7.36 -2.04
N ALA A 106 17.44 7.50 -3.22
CA ALA A 106 17.88 6.82 -4.42
C ALA A 106 18.99 7.64 -5.10
N SER A 107 20.02 6.97 -5.63
CA SER A 107 21.13 7.64 -6.30
C SER A 107 21.61 6.89 -7.54
N VAL A 108 22.21 7.64 -8.46
CA VAL A 108 22.85 7.14 -9.68
C VAL A 108 24.19 7.86 -9.84
N ALA A 109 25.25 7.15 -10.17
CA ALA A 109 26.55 7.73 -10.47
C ALA A 109 27.21 7.00 -11.64
N TYR A 110 27.92 7.74 -12.48
CA TYR A 110 28.72 7.24 -13.61
C TYR A 110 29.74 8.28 -14.03
N THR A 111 30.80 7.85 -14.70
CA THR A 111 31.78 8.73 -15.35
C THR A 111 31.55 8.72 -16.86
N HIS A 112 31.61 9.89 -17.50
CA HIS A 112 31.66 10.00 -18.96
C HIS A 112 32.65 11.08 -19.38
N GLN A 113 33.52 10.79 -20.36
CA GLN A 113 34.54 11.71 -20.87
C GLN A 113 35.37 12.40 -19.76
N GLY A 114 35.75 11.62 -18.73
CA GLY A 114 36.51 12.12 -17.57
C GLY A 114 35.74 13.06 -16.64
N THR A 115 34.40 13.13 -16.75
CA THR A 115 33.50 13.89 -15.88
C THR A 115 32.64 12.90 -15.07
N ARG A 116 32.56 13.06 -13.75
CA ARG A 116 31.68 12.24 -12.90
C ARG A 116 30.32 12.90 -12.77
N HIS A 117 29.30 12.23 -13.27
CA HIS A 117 27.91 12.62 -13.13
C HIS A 117 27.27 11.92 -11.92
N THR A 118 26.37 12.62 -11.25
CA THR A 118 25.61 12.13 -10.10
C THR A 118 24.15 12.54 -10.19
N ARG A 119 23.27 11.67 -9.68
CA ARG A 119 21.83 11.92 -9.52
C ARG A 119 21.40 11.51 -8.12
N GLU A 120 20.48 12.25 -7.55
CA GLU A 120 19.93 12.02 -6.21
C GLU A 120 18.42 12.28 -6.23
N PHE A 121 17.62 11.36 -5.68
CA PHE A 121 16.16 11.44 -5.66
C PHE A 121 15.60 11.00 -4.30
N PHE A 122 14.63 11.74 -3.76
CA PHE A 122 13.94 11.41 -2.51
C PHE A 122 12.53 12.03 -2.45
N ALA A 123 11.68 11.57 -1.54
CA ALA A 123 10.35 12.13 -1.30
C ALA A 123 10.25 12.66 0.14
N SER A 124 10.32 13.98 0.31
CA SER A 124 10.34 14.64 1.61
C SER A 124 8.93 14.74 2.20
N HIS A 125 8.59 13.79 3.08
CA HIS A 125 7.37 13.86 3.89
C HIS A 125 7.21 15.22 4.63
N PRO A 126 8.25 15.79 5.29
CA PRO A 126 8.16 17.10 5.95
C PRO A 126 7.85 18.31 5.05
N ASP A 127 7.89 18.15 3.72
CA ASP A 127 7.80 19.25 2.75
C ASP A 127 6.79 18.99 1.62
N GLY A 128 6.16 17.81 1.57
CA GLY A 128 5.12 17.47 0.60
C GLY A 128 5.59 17.34 -0.85
N VAL A 129 6.88 17.07 -1.08
CA VAL A 129 7.48 17.05 -2.43
C VAL A 129 8.41 15.86 -2.68
N LEU A 130 8.37 15.34 -3.91
CA LEU A 130 9.50 14.61 -4.49
C LEU A 130 10.57 15.62 -4.92
N VAL A 131 11.83 15.33 -4.61
CA VAL A 131 12.99 16.16 -4.95
C VAL A 131 13.95 15.32 -5.79
N GLY A 132 14.49 15.93 -6.84
CA GLY A 132 15.56 15.33 -7.63
C GLY A 132 16.67 16.33 -7.91
N ARG A 133 17.91 15.84 -8.02
CA ARG A 133 19.09 16.64 -8.41
C ARG A 133 19.97 15.87 -9.38
N LEU A 134 20.47 16.57 -10.38
CA LEU A 134 21.52 16.16 -11.31
C LEU A 134 22.72 17.09 -11.11
N GLY A 135 23.93 16.54 -11.13
CA GLY A 135 25.16 17.33 -10.97
C GLY A 135 26.38 16.64 -11.56
N ALA A 136 27.38 17.45 -11.94
CA ALA A 136 28.68 16.98 -12.41
C ALA A 136 29.81 17.52 -11.50
N ASP A 137 31.00 16.92 -11.58
CA ASP A 137 32.23 17.44 -10.96
C ASP A 137 32.98 18.48 -11.82
N ARG A 138 32.53 18.70 -13.06
CA ARG A 138 32.98 19.76 -13.97
C ARG A 138 31.89 20.84 -14.14
N PRO A 139 32.21 22.14 -14.02
CA PRO A 139 31.27 23.22 -14.32
C PRO A 139 30.70 23.15 -15.74
N GLY A 140 29.45 23.56 -15.91
CA GLY A 140 28.74 23.56 -17.20
C GLY A 140 28.45 22.18 -17.83
N ALA A 141 28.74 21.07 -17.14
CA ALA A 141 28.62 19.72 -17.70
C ALA A 141 27.25 19.03 -17.47
N VAL A 142 26.20 19.79 -17.12
CA VAL A 142 24.81 19.31 -17.00
C VAL A 142 23.92 20.03 -18.02
N THR A 143 23.51 19.30 -19.05
CA THR A 143 22.46 19.69 -20.00
C THR A 143 21.39 18.61 -20.00
N CYS A 144 20.14 18.98 -19.72
CA CYS A 144 19.04 18.01 -19.65
C CYS A 144 17.66 18.62 -19.95
N THR A 145 16.79 17.81 -20.54
CA THR A 145 15.37 18.13 -20.77
C THR A 145 14.49 17.31 -19.84
N LEU A 146 13.62 17.97 -19.08
CA LEU A 146 12.54 17.36 -18.33
C LEU A 146 11.25 17.41 -19.17
N ARG A 147 10.61 16.26 -19.36
CA ARG A 147 9.25 16.17 -19.92
C ARG A 147 8.45 15.08 -19.22
N THR A 148 7.13 15.21 -19.23
CA THR A 148 6.21 14.21 -18.65
C THR A 148 5.57 13.35 -19.73
N THR A 149 5.40 12.05 -19.48
CA THR A 149 4.75 11.11 -20.40
C THR A 149 3.73 10.26 -19.65
N SER A 150 2.50 10.21 -20.16
CA SER A 150 1.36 9.50 -19.55
C SER A 150 0.91 8.33 -20.44
N PRO A 151 0.40 7.21 -19.88
CA PRO A 151 -0.37 6.20 -20.60
C PRO A 151 -1.87 6.57 -20.69
N ARG A 152 -2.22 7.82 -20.34
CA ARG A 152 -3.57 8.39 -20.37
C ARG A 152 -3.59 9.60 -21.30
N ASP A 153 -4.67 9.77 -22.05
CA ASP A 153 -4.89 10.92 -22.94
C ASP A 153 -5.72 12.06 -22.28
N ASP A 154 -6.16 11.88 -21.02
CA ASP A 154 -6.95 12.85 -20.24
C ASP A 154 -6.09 13.85 -19.43
N VAL A 155 -4.86 14.10 -19.89
CA VAL A 155 -3.92 15.04 -19.27
C VAL A 155 -3.38 16.07 -20.28
N THR A 156 -3.26 17.32 -19.83
CA THR A 156 -2.54 18.37 -20.55
C THR A 156 -1.28 18.72 -19.77
N ALA A 157 -0.14 18.77 -20.46
CA ALA A 157 1.13 19.27 -19.92
C ALA A 157 1.46 20.63 -20.53
N THR A 158 1.83 21.60 -19.70
CA THR A 158 2.26 22.94 -20.10
C THR A 158 3.54 23.33 -19.36
N ALA A 159 4.36 24.18 -19.97
CA ALA A 159 5.56 24.74 -19.34
C ALA A 159 5.56 26.26 -19.45
N ASP A 160 5.86 26.94 -18.34
CA ASP A 160 6.02 28.39 -18.26
C ASP A 160 7.12 28.73 -17.24
N GLY A 161 7.99 29.68 -17.60
CA GLY A 161 9.15 30.07 -16.80
C GLY A 161 10.01 28.88 -16.37
N ASP A 162 9.92 28.53 -15.08
CA ASP A 162 10.63 27.42 -14.44
C ASP A 162 9.73 26.24 -14.01
N ARG A 163 8.46 26.22 -14.46
CA ARG A 163 7.42 25.29 -14.01
C ARG A 163 6.88 24.44 -15.17
N ILE A 164 6.74 23.13 -14.95
CA ILE A 164 5.82 22.27 -15.71
C ILE A 164 4.56 22.08 -14.89
N THR A 165 3.39 22.22 -15.49
CA THR A 165 2.10 21.86 -14.90
C THR A 165 1.46 20.77 -15.76
N VAL A 166 1.21 19.60 -15.16
CA VAL A 166 0.42 18.52 -15.75
C VAL A 166 -0.90 18.45 -15.01
N ARG A 167 -2.00 18.67 -15.71
CA ARG A 167 -3.35 18.71 -15.14
C ARG A 167 -4.28 17.80 -15.93
N GLY A 168 -5.17 17.10 -15.25
CA GLY A 168 -6.16 16.22 -15.86
C GLY A 168 -7.41 16.07 -15.00
N GLU A 169 -8.37 15.34 -15.55
CA GLU A 169 -9.60 14.93 -14.87
C GLU A 169 -9.91 13.49 -15.28
N LEU A 170 -10.08 12.60 -14.31
CA LEU A 170 -10.34 11.18 -14.61
C LEU A 170 -11.68 11.05 -15.33
N ALA A 171 -11.66 10.73 -16.63
CA ALA A 171 -12.85 10.62 -17.47
C ALA A 171 -13.90 9.59 -16.97
N ASP A 172 -13.48 8.67 -16.10
CA ASP A 172 -14.34 7.71 -15.40
C ASP A 172 -15.24 8.36 -14.34
N ASN A 173 -14.74 9.30 -13.51
CA ASN A 173 -15.44 9.77 -12.30
C ASN A 173 -15.31 11.28 -11.98
N GLY A 174 -14.74 12.09 -12.87
CA GLY A 174 -14.60 13.55 -12.68
C GLY A 174 -13.63 13.95 -11.57
N LEU A 175 -12.72 13.07 -11.13
CA LEU A 175 -11.69 13.42 -10.15
C LEU A 175 -10.61 14.27 -10.84
N THR A 176 -10.54 15.57 -10.53
CA THR A 176 -9.45 16.44 -11.01
C THR A 176 -8.14 16.11 -10.30
N PHE A 177 -7.03 16.18 -11.02
CA PHE A 177 -5.70 15.94 -10.51
C PHE A 177 -4.66 16.85 -11.16
N GLU A 178 -3.62 17.19 -10.39
CA GLU A 178 -2.56 18.06 -10.87
C GLU A 178 -1.21 17.64 -10.29
N THR A 179 -0.19 17.67 -11.14
CA THR A 179 1.23 17.54 -10.79
C THR A 179 1.96 18.77 -11.28
N GLN A 180 2.72 19.43 -10.42
CA GLN A 180 3.64 20.49 -10.84
C GLN A 180 5.07 20.09 -10.55
N ILE A 181 5.97 20.51 -11.43
CA ILE A 181 7.42 20.40 -11.29
C ILE A 181 7.98 21.82 -11.38
N ARG A 182 8.87 22.23 -10.47
CA ARG A 182 9.70 23.42 -10.65
C ARG A 182 11.17 23.09 -10.68
N VAL A 183 11.91 23.74 -11.58
CA VAL A 183 13.33 23.49 -11.84
C VAL A 183 14.17 24.70 -11.45
N ALA A 184 15.23 24.49 -10.69
CA ALA A 184 16.27 25.48 -10.44
C ALA A 184 17.64 24.93 -10.83
N HIS A 185 18.57 25.82 -11.16
CA HIS A 185 19.89 25.47 -11.66
C HIS A 185 20.97 26.42 -11.11
N ARG A 186 22.22 25.96 -11.17
CA ARG A 186 23.42 26.79 -10.96
C ARG A 186 24.24 26.76 -12.25
N GLY A 187 24.57 27.93 -12.80
CA GLY A 187 25.17 28.04 -14.12
C GLY A 187 24.17 27.68 -15.24
N GLY A 188 24.54 27.94 -16.49
CA GLY A 188 23.70 27.63 -17.65
C GLY A 188 22.42 28.45 -17.77
N THR A 189 21.54 28.01 -18.66
CA THR A 189 20.24 28.64 -18.96
C THR A 189 19.10 27.63 -18.89
N LEU A 190 17.89 28.09 -18.53
CA LEU A 190 16.65 27.32 -18.50
C LEU A 190 15.66 27.90 -19.51
N THR A 191 15.02 27.04 -20.31
CA THR A 191 14.05 27.41 -21.34
C THR A 191 12.83 26.50 -21.28
N ALA A 192 11.62 27.09 -21.35
CA ALA A 192 10.37 26.36 -21.51
C ALA A 192 10.07 26.05 -22.99
N GLY A 193 9.67 24.81 -23.26
CA GLY A 193 9.25 24.33 -24.58
C GLY A 193 7.73 24.42 -24.76
N ALA A 194 7.30 24.75 -25.98
CA ALA A 194 5.88 24.76 -26.36
C ALA A 194 5.22 23.35 -26.35
N ASP A 195 6.01 22.30 -26.15
CA ASP A 195 5.60 20.91 -25.95
C ASP A 195 5.35 20.55 -24.46
N GLY A 196 5.46 21.52 -23.55
CA GLY A 196 5.34 21.29 -22.11
C GLY A 196 6.62 20.78 -21.43
N SER A 197 7.77 20.85 -22.12
CA SER A 197 9.07 20.49 -21.54
C SER A 197 9.81 21.69 -20.90
N LEU A 198 10.78 21.39 -20.03
CA LEU A 198 11.78 22.36 -19.55
C LEU A 198 13.18 21.85 -19.90
N THR A 199 13.99 22.66 -20.58
CA THR A 199 15.38 22.30 -20.91
C THR A 199 16.36 23.21 -20.20
N VAL A 200 17.31 22.62 -19.46
CA VAL A 200 18.48 23.31 -18.92
C VAL A 200 19.70 23.00 -19.78
N THR A 201 20.46 24.02 -20.16
CA THR A 201 21.69 23.90 -20.96
C THR A 201 22.89 24.46 -20.21
N GLY A 202 23.98 23.69 -20.11
CA GLY A 202 25.28 24.17 -19.66
C GLY A 202 25.35 24.55 -18.18
N ALA A 203 24.63 23.83 -17.30
CA ALA A 203 24.63 24.06 -15.86
C ALA A 203 25.71 23.23 -15.14
N ASP A 204 26.07 23.65 -13.92
CA ASP A 204 26.90 22.88 -12.98
C ASP A 204 26.05 21.82 -12.26
N GLN A 205 24.85 22.23 -11.84
CA GLN A 205 23.87 21.44 -11.12
C GLN A 205 22.46 21.90 -11.48
N VAL A 206 21.54 20.95 -11.55
CA VAL A 206 20.10 21.15 -11.74
C VAL A 206 19.37 20.41 -10.65
N TRP A 207 18.39 21.03 -9.99
CA TRP A 207 17.48 20.34 -9.09
C TRP A 207 16.05 20.74 -9.37
N PHE A 208 15.12 19.84 -9.05
CA PHE A 208 13.70 20.08 -9.18
C PHE A 208 12.95 19.61 -7.94
N VAL A 209 11.79 20.21 -7.73
CA VAL A 209 10.79 19.78 -6.75
C VAL A 209 9.48 19.49 -7.48
N LEU A 210 8.79 18.45 -7.06
CA LEU A 210 7.57 17.94 -7.68
C LEU A 210 6.54 17.68 -6.59
N ALA A 211 5.35 18.27 -6.71
CA ALA A 211 4.19 17.93 -5.90
C ALA A 211 3.06 17.44 -6.80
N ALA A 212 2.23 16.53 -6.28
CA ALA A 212 1.03 16.06 -6.93
C ALA A 212 -0.11 15.95 -5.90
N ALA A 213 -1.34 16.22 -6.34
CA ALA A 213 -2.55 16.01 -5.54
C ALA A 213 -3.78 15.82 -6.44
N THR A 214 -4.87 15.32 -5.87
CA THR A 214 -6.18 15.24 -6.52
C THR A 214 -7.23 16.01 -5.71
N ALA A 215 -8.42 16.21 -6.26
CA ALA A 215 -9.59 16.70 -5.53
C ALA A 215 -10.27 15.61 -4.67
N TYR A 216 -9.55 14.57 -4.24
CA TYR A 216 -10.08 13.55 -3.33
C TYR A 216 -10.26 14.10 -1.92
N ALA A 217 -11.33 13.67 -1.26
CA ALA A 217 -11.49 13.77 0.18
C ALA A 217 -12.10 12.45 0.69
N ASP A 218 -11.80 12.05 1.91
CA ASP A 218 -12.36 10.85 2.57
C ASP A 218 -13.74 11.12 3.20
N THR A 219 -14.54 11.99 2.58
CA THR A 219 -15.82 12.45 3.12
C THR A 219 -17.00 11.77 2.42
N TYR A 220 -17.54 10.72 3.07
CA TYR A 220 -18.79 10.07 2.67
C TYR A 220 -19.95 11.09 2.59
N PRO A 221 -20.89 10.98 1.64
CA PRO A 221 -20.93 10.03 0.51
C PRO A 221 -20.26 10.56 -0.77
N ARG A 222 -19.65 11.75 -0.75
CA ARG A 222 -19.23 12.46 -1.98
C ARG A 222 -17.82 12.12 -2.45
N TYR A 223 -16.90 11.93 -1.51
CA TYR A 223 -15.47 11.70 -1.73
C TYR A 223 -14.78 12.68 -2.70
N ARG A 224 -15.13 13.96 -2.58
CA ARG A 224 -14.56 15.08 -3.34
C ARG A 224 -14.33 16.29 -2.42
N GLY A 225 -13.19 16.95 -2.59
CA GLY A 225 -12.75 18.14 -1.86
C GLY A 225 -12.52 19.33 -2.80
N ASP A 226 -11.61 20.22 -2.42
CA ASP A 226 -11.20 21.39 -3.21
C ASP A 226 -10.27 21.02 -4.37
N ASP A 227 -10.13 21.94 -5.34
CA ASP A 227 -9.21 21.77 -6.47
C ASP A 227 -7.73 21.72 -6.02
N PRO A 228 -6.93 20.75 -6.51
CA PRO A 228 -5.56 20.54 -6.04
C PRO A 228 -4.60 21.70 -6.35
N HIS A 229 -4.88 22.55 -7.35
CA HIS A 229 -3.95 23.54 -7.89
C HIS A 229 -3.28 24.41 -6.80
N ARG A 230 -4.08 25.00 -5.89
CA ARG A 230 -3.55 25.88 -4.82
C ARG A 230 -2.63 25.15 -3.84
N THR A 231 -2.92 23.87 -3.57
CA THR A 231 -2.12 23.03 -2.66
C THR A 231 -0.80 22.65 -3.33
N VAL A 232 -0.86 22.22 -4.59
CA VAL A 232 0.29 21.82 -5.40
C VAL A 232 1.24 23.00 -5.65
N THR A 233 0.72 24.15 -6.14
CA THR A 233 1.50 25.39 -6.36
C THR A 233 2.26 25.79 -5.09
N ARG A 234 1.56 25.87 -3.95
CA ARG A 234 2.16 26.26 -2.66
C ARG A 234 3.26 25.28 -2.22
N ALA A 235 3.09 23.98 -2.44
CA ALA A 235 4.08 22.97 -2.06
C ALA A 235 5.38 23.14 -2.86
N VAL A 236 5.31 23.20 -4.20
CA VAL A 236 6.52 23.37 -5.03
C VAL A 236 7.19 24.72 -4.81
N ASP A 237 6.42 25.81 -4.65
CA ASP A 237 6.99 27.14 -4.43
C ASP A 237 7.70 27.24 -3.07
N THR A 238 7.08 26.70 -2.01
CA THR A 238 7.68 26.67 -0.67
C THR A 238 8.92 25.78 -0.62
N ALA A 239 8.92 24.65 -1.33
CA ALA A 239 10.05 23.74 -1.35
C ALA A 239 11.24 24.30 -2.16
N LEU A 240 10.99 24.82 -3.36
CA LEU A 240 12.05 25.34 -4.23
C LEU A 240 12.81 26.50 -3.55
N ALA A 241 12.08 27.38 -2.85
CA ALA A 241 12.64 28.52 -2.12
C ALA A 241 13.62 28.15 -0.99
N ARG A 242 13.51 26.94 -0.40
CA ARG A 242 14.46 26.43 0.61
C ARG A 242 15.72 25.81 0.00
N GLY A 243 15.64 25.43 -1.28
CA GLY A 243 16.73 24.79 -2.00
C GLY A 243 17.03 23.35 -1.57
N HIS A 244 17.73 22.63 -2.45
CA HIS A 244 17.99 21.19 -2.29
C HIS A 244 18.65 20.79 -0.95
N ALA A 245 19.58 21.61 -0.44
CA ALA A 245 20.37 21.25 0.74
C ALA A 245 19.51 21.17 2.03
N GLU A 246 18.59 22.12 2.23
CA GLU A 246 17.70 22.09 3.40
C GLU A 246 16.68 20.95 3.27
N LEU A 247 16.06 20.79 2.11
CA LEU A 247 15.09 19.70 1.83
C LEU A 247 15.72 18.32 2.13
N ARG A 248 16.95 18.07 1.66
CA ARG A 248 17.68 16.82 1.91
C ARG A 248 17.95 16.62 3.40
N ALA A 249 18.36 17.66 4.12
CA ALA A 249 18.64 17.58 5.56
C ALA A 249 17.37 17.34 6.39
N ARG A 250 16.23 17.90 5.97
CA ARG A 250 14.91 17.69 6.59
C ARG A 250 14.40 16.27 6.35
N HIS A 251 14.43 15.83 5.10
CA HIS A 251 14.05 14.48 4.67
C HIS A 251 14.81 13.40 5.45
N VAL A 252 16.15 13.45 5.41
CA VAL A 252 17.00 12.44 6.07
C VAL A 252 16.80 12.43 7.59
N ARG A 253 16.48 13.58 8.21
CA ARG A 253 16.16 13.66 9.66
C ARG A 253 14.81 13.03 10.00
N ASP A 254 13.77 13.31 9.22
CA ASP A 254 12.43 12.72 9.40
C ASP A 254 12.46 11.20 9.21
N HIS A 255 13.03 10.73 8.10
CA HIS A 255 13.12 9.30 7.81
C HIS A 255 13.93 8.55 8.88
N ARG A 256 15.10 9.08 9.29
CA ARG A 256 15.94 8.42 10.30
C ARG A 256 15.33 8.42 11.70
N ALA A 257 14.47 9.37 12.03
CA ALA A 257 13.74 9.36 13.31
C ALA A 257 12.79 8.14 13.44
N LEU A 258 12.43 7.49 12.33
CA LEU A 258 11.71 6.22 12.26
C LEU A 258 12.66 5.04 11.98
N PHE A 259 13.55 5.19 10.99
CA PHE A 259 14.37 4.09 10.49
C PHE A 259 15.48 3.66 11.46
N ASP A 260 16.21 4.59 12.09
CA ASP A 260 17.35 4.24 12.98
C ASP A 260 16.91 3.58 14.31
N ARG A 261 15.60 3.44 14.57
CA ARG A 261 15.05 2.84 15.81
C ARG A 261 15.32 1.34 15.99
N VAL A 262 15.54 0.60 14.90
CA VAL A 262 15.76 -0.84 14.94
C VAL A 262 16.97 -1.18 14.09
N ALA A 263 17.99 -1.77 14.70
CA ALA A 263 19.07 -2.48 14.00
C ALA A 263 18.83 -3.99 14.12
N LEU A 264 19.28 -4.74 13.12
CA LEU A 264 19.25 -6.20 13.13
C LEU A 264 20.65 -6.71 12.79
N ASP A 265 21.23 -7.50 13.68
CA ASP A 265 22.52 -8.17 13.48
C ASP A 265 22.33 -9.68 13.67
N LEU A 266 22.71 -10.42 12.63
CA LEU A 266 22.64 -11.86 12.48
C LEU A 266 24.04 -12.46 12.29
N GLY A 267 25.09 -11.68 12.54
CA GLY A 267 26.47 -11.97 12.12
C GLY A 267 26.70 -11.76 10.63
N GLN A 268 25.95 -10.84 9.99
CA GLN A 268 26.07 -10.61 8.55
C GLN A 268 27.40 -9.94 8.15
N SER A 269 27.83 -10.23 6.92
CA SER A 269 28.90 -9.51 6.25
C SER A 269 28.49 -9.22 4.81
N THR A 270 28.26 -7.95 4.49
CA THR A 270 27.91 -7.50 3.13
C THR A 270 29.14 -7.60 2.22
N PRO A 271 29.15 -8.43 1.16
CA PRO A 271 30.29 -8.53 0.27
C PRO A 271 30.56 -7.20 -0.47
N PRO A 272 31.83 -6.76 -0.61
CA PRO A 272 32.16 -5.55 -1.36
C PRO A 272 31.84 -5.72 -2.85
N ASP A 273 31.33 -4.64 -3.47
CA ASP A 273 30.98 -4.54 -4.90
C ASP A 273 30.02 -5.61 -5.48
N VAL A 274 29.36 -6.43 -4.65
CA VAL A 274 28.29 -7.34 -5.09
C VAL A 274 26.93 -6.61 -5.09
N PRO A 275 26.24 -6.51 -6.25
CA PRO A 275 24.92 -5.88 -6.32
C PRO A 275 23.83 -6.79 -5.76
N THR A 276 22.74 -6.20 -5.25
CA THR A 276 21.66 -6.92 -4.54
C THR A 276 20.98 -8.01 -5.37
N ASP A 277 20.88 -7.85 -6.69
CA ASP A 277 20.32 -8.87 -7.58
C ASP A 277 21.25 -10.08 -7.74
N GLN A 278 22.57 -9.88 -7.64
CA GLN A 278 23.53 -10.99 -7.61
C GLN A 278 23.56 -11.66 -6.24
N LEU A 279 23.50 -10.87 -5.15
CA LEU A 279 23.36 -11.38 -3.79
C LEU A 279 22.12 -12.29 -3.64
N LEU A 280 21.01 -11.96 -4.31
CA LEU A 280 19.81 -12.80 -4.37
C LEU A 280 20.01 -14.09 -5.20
N LYS A 281 20.70 -14.04 -6.34
CA LYS A 281 21.03 -15.23 -7.15
C LYS A 281 22.05 -16.16 -6.48
N ASP A 282 22.81 -15.64 -5.53
CA ASP A 282 23.83 -16.36 -4.76
C ASP A 282 23.38 -16.78 -3.36
N TYR A 283 22.11 -16.52 -2.99
CA TYR A 283 21.55 -16.91 -1.71
C TYR A 283 21.63 -18.43 -1.46
N GLY A 284 22.05 -18.81 -0.26
CA GLY A 284 22.29 -20.17 0.19
C GLY A 284 23.68 -20.71 -0.15
N LYS A 285 24.58 -19.88 -0.71
CA LYS A 285 25.96 -20.27 -1.05
C LYS A 285 27.01 -19.75 -0.06
N ALA A 286 26.68 -18.75 0.76
CA ALA A 286 27.66 -18.04 1.59
C ALA A 286 26.98 -17.45 2.84
N PRO A 287 26.92 -18.17 3.98
CA PRO A 287 26.06 -17.83 5.11
C PRO A 287 26.14 -16.39 5.62
N ALA A 288 27.32 -15.77 5.68
CA ALA A 288 27.46 -14.38 6.13
C ALA A 288 26.86 -13.35 5.14
N ALA A 289 26.87 -13.67 3.83
CA ALA A 289 26.23 -12.87 2.79
C ALA A 289 24.72 -13.16 2.72
N ASP A 290 24.31 -14.40 2.98
CA ASP A 290 22.91 -14.80 3.11
C ASP A 290 22.22 -14.01 4.23
N ARG A 291 22.87 -13.92 5.42
CA ARG A 291 22.44 -13.05 6.52
C ARG A 291 22.40 -11.56 6.16
N ALA A 292 23.28 -11.10 5.26
CA ALA A 292 23.25 -9.71 4.78
C ALA A 292 22.00 -9.43 3.93
N LEU A 293 21.57 -10.40 3.12
CA LEU A 293 20.32 -10.30 2.36
C LEU A 293 19.09 -10.37 3.28
N GLU A 294 19.09 -11.25 4.27
CA GLU A 294 18.02 -11.36 5.28
C GLU A 294 17.84 -10.06 6.07
N ALA A 295 18.93 -9.50 6.60
CA ALA A 295 18.90 -8.23 7.33
C ALA A 295 18.49 -7.05 6.44
N LEU A 296 18.92 -7.05 5.17
CA LEU A 296 18.48 -6.08 4.17
C LEU A 296 16.99 -6.19 3.87
N PHE A 297 16.45 -7.42 3.73
CA PHE A 297 15.04 -7.66 3.44
C PHE A 297 14.12 -7.23 4.61
N PHE A 298 14.52 -7.53 5.85
CA PHE A 298 13.84 -7.03 7.06
C PHE A 298 13.79 -5.49 7.09
N GLN A 299 14.93 -4.83 6.87
CA GLN A 299 14.97 -3.36 6.83
C GLN A 299 14.26 -2.78 5.61
N TYR A 300 14.16 -3.52 4.50
CA TYR A 300 13.40 -3.10 3.33
C TYR A 300 11.90 -3.08 3.64
N GLY A 301 11.36 -4.06 4.37
CA GLY A 301 9.98 -4.02 4.88
C GLY A 301 9.70 -2.76 5.72
N ARG A 302 10.62 -2.42 6.64
CA ARG A 302 10.54 -1.19 7.45
C ARG A 302 10.60 0.09 6.59
N TYR A 303 11.53 0.16 5.64
CA TYR A 303 11.62 1.27 4.69
C TYR A 303 10.34 1.42 3.86
N LEU A 304 9.79 0.31 3.35
CA LEU A 304 8.58 0.31 2.53
C LEU A 304 7.40 0.88 3.33
N LEU A 305 7.19 0.44 4.58
CA LEU A 305 6.09 0.97 5.42
C LEU A 305 6.27 2.48 5.73
N ILE A 306 7.49 2.94 6.03
CA ILE A 306 7.76 4.38 6.20
C ILE A 306 7.47 5.18 4.91
N ALA A 307 7.72 4.59 3.73
CA ALA A 307 7.47 5.24 2.45
C ALA A 307 6.02 5.10 1.95
N SER A 308 5.28 4.07 2.39
CA SER A 308 3.92 3.74 1.95
C SER A 308 2.81 4.07 2.96
N SER A 309 3.14 4.46 4.20
CA SER A 309 2.14 4.86 5.21
C SER A 309 2.68 5.94 6.15
N ARG A 310 2.28 7.20 5.91
CA ARG A 310 2.58 8.35 6.78
C ARG A 310 1.31 9.18 7.03
N PRO A 311 1.16 9.83 8.19
CA PRO A 311 -0.02 10.63 8.53
C PRO A 311 -0.41 11.61 7.42
N GLY A 312 -1.71 11.69 7.11
CA GLY A 312 -2.23 12.55 6.04
C GLY A 312 -2.26 11.92 4.63
N SER A 313 -1.73 10.70 4.45
CA SER A 313 -1.91 9.91 3.23
C SER A 313 -2.94 8.79 3.41
N LEU A 314 -3.41 8.19 2.31
CA LEU A 314 -4.11 6.90 2.34
C LEU A 314 -3.15 5.77 2.77
N PRO A 315 -3.66 4.65 3.35
CA PRO A 315 -2.84 3.52 3.75
C PRO A 315 -2.19 2.79 2.57
N ALA A 316 -1.22 1.93 2.88
CA ALA A 316 -0.53 1.08 1.92
C ALA A 316 -1.50 0.07 1.29
N ASN A 317 -1.78 0.23 -0.01
CA ASN A 317 -2.58 -0.72 -0.80
C ASN A 317 -1.77 -1.98 -1.19
N LEU A 318 -2.34 -2.86 -2.02
CA LEU A 318 -1.68 -4.07 -2.55
C LEU A 318 -0.30 -3.82 -3.22
N GLN A 319 0.04 -2.58 -3.58
CA GLN A 319 1.32 -2.19 -4.17
C GLN A 319 2.01 -1.06 -3.39
N GLY A 320 1.57 -0.77 -2.16
CA GLY A 320 2.04 0.33 -1.30
C GLY A 320 1.81 1.75 -1.84
N GLY A 321 1.27 1.90 -3.05
CA GLY A 321 1.27 3.15 -3.82
C GLY A 321 2.32 3.23 -4.95
N TRP A 322 2.92 2.12 -5.39
CA TRP A 322 3.87 2.06 -6.51
C TRP A 322 3.32 1.30 -7.73
N ASN A 323 2.27 1.84 -8.33
CA ASN A 323 1.63 1.30 -9.53
C ASN A 323 2.15 2.01 -10.80
N HIS A 324 2.29 1.27 -11.92
CA HIS A 324 2.68 1.81 -13.23
C HIS A 324 1.60 1.63 -14.32
N SER A 325 0.45 1.04 -13.99
CA SER A 325 -0.65 0.68 -14.89
C SER A 325 -1.91 1.52 -14.62
N THR A 326 -2.78 1.65 -15.61
CA THR A 326 -4.17 2.12 -15.44
C THR A 326 -5.12 0.96 -15.10
N ALA A 327 -4.73 -0.28 -15.41
CA ALA A 327 -5.37 -1.52 -15.02
C ALA A 327 -4.35 -2.42 -14.25
N PRO A 328 -4.04 -2.11 -12.98
CA PRO A 328 -3.20 -2.97 -12.15
C PRO A 328 -3.92 -4.29 -11.77
N PRO A 329 -3.17 -5.38 -11.50
CA PRO A 329 -3.73 -6.60 -10.90
C PRO A 329 -4.47 -6.30 -9.59
N TRP A 330 -5.67 -6.89 -9.43
CA TRP A 330 -6.58 -6.67 -8.30
C TRP A 330 -6.76 -5.18 -7.96
N SER A 331 -6.92 -4.34 -8.98
CA SER A 331 -7.10 -2.88 -8.86
C SER A 331 -6.01 -2.11 -8.08
N ALA A 332 -4.92 -2.78 -7.68
CA ALA A 332 -3.99 -2.34 -6.63
C ALA A 332 -4.73 -1.75 -5.40
N ASP A 333 -5.73 -2.48 -4.92
CA ASP A 333 -6.71 -2.02 -3.93
C ASP A 333 -6.39 -2.41 -2.48
N TYR A 334 -7.44 -2.39 -1.65
CA TYR A 334 -7.42 -2.79 -0.27
C TYR A 334 -8.15 -4.13 -0.11
N HIS A 335 -7.50 -5.23 -0.52
CA HIS A 335 -7.90 -6.57 -0.10
C HIS A 335 -7.74 -6.71 1.44
N VAL A 336 -8.85 -6.97 2.12
CA VAL A 336 -8.98 -7.02 3.58
C VAL A 336 -9.34 -8.43 4.09
N ASN A 337 -9.20 -9.44 3.22
CA ASN A 337 -9.22 -10.87 3.59
C ASN A 337 -7.83 -11.46 3.91
N ILE A 338 -6.76 -10.66 3.87
CA ILE A 338 -5.42 -10.91 4.45
C ILE A 338 -4.46 -9.73 4.21
N ASN A 339 -4.48 -9.14 3.00
CA ASN A 339 -3.37 -8.32 2.51
C ASN A 339 -3.17 -7.01 3.26
N LEU A 340 -4.25 -6.24 3.49
CA LEU A 340 -4.14 -4.97 4.21
C LEU A 340 -3.76 -5.18 5.67
N GLN A 341 -4.19 -6.27 6.32
CA GLN A 341 -3.71 -6.62 7.65
C GLN A 341 -2.20 -6.91 7.62
N MET A 342 -1.74 -7.73 6.67
CA MET A 342 -0.32 -8.07 6.52
C MET A 342 0.59 -6.85 6.30
N ASN A 343 0.11 -5.82 5.60
CA ASN A 343 0.84 -4.57 5.41
C ASN A 343 1.16 -3.84 6.73
N TYR A 344 0.39 -4.07 7.80
CA TYR A 344 0.51 -3.35 9.09
C TYR A 344 0.98 -4.22 10.27
N TRP A 345 1.10 -5.54 10.11
CA TRP A 345 1.74 -6.41 11.11
C TRP A 345 3.13 -5.93 11.58
N PRO A 346 4.04 -5.39 10.73
CA PRO A 346 5.33 -4.88 11.21
C PRO A 346 5.25 -3.48 11.85
N ALA A 347 4.11 -2.77 11.82
CA ALA A 347 4.02 -1.38 12.28
C ALA A 347 4.43 -1.24 13.76
N GLU A 348 3.82 -2.00 14.66
CA GLU A 348 4.16 -1.97 16.08
C GLU A 348 5.45 -2.72 16.37
N ALA A 349 5.53 -3.98 15.92
CA ALA A 349 6.64 -4.89 16.23
C ALA A 349 8.00 -4.42 15.68
N ALA A 350 8.04 -3.64 14.60
CA ALA A 350 9.27 -3.06 14.05
C ALA A 350 9.47 -1.57 14.43
N ASN A 351 8.77 -1.10 15.46
CA ASN A 351 8.86 0.23 16.07
C ASN A 351 8.61 1.37 15.05
N LEU A 352 7.43 1.33 14.43
CA LEU A 352 6.93 2.26 13.41
C LEU A 352 5.46 2.65 13.68
N ALA A 353 5.03 2.70 14.94
CA ALA A 353 3.64 2.95 15.36
C ALA A 353 3.00 4.17 14.67
N GLU A 354 3.75 5.24 14.40
CA GLU A 354 3.22 6.44 13.71
C GLU A 354 2.82 6.21 12.24
N THR A 355 3.12 5.03 11.69
CA THR A 355 2.71 4.61 10.35
C THR A 355 1.28 4.03 10.32
N THR A 356 0.63 3.72 11.46
CA THR A 356 -0.77 3.23 11.47
C THR A 356 -1.82 4.31 11.23
N ALA A 357 -1.53 5.60 11.46
CA ALA A 357 -2.55 6.65 11.39
C ALA A 357 -3.35 6.71 10.05
N PRO A 358 -2.78 6.41 8.87
CA PRO A 358 -3.53 6.19 7.62
C PRO A 358 -4.50 5.01 7.65
N TYR A 359 -4.13 3.89 8.28
CA TYR A 359 -4.96 2.71 8.44
C TYR A 359 -6.16 3.00 9.34
N ASP A 360 -5.92 3.58 10.52
CA ASP A 360 -6.97 3.91 11.49
C ASP A 360 -8.01 4.86 10.89
N ARG A 361 -7.54 5.91 10.19
CA ARG A 361 -8.41 6.85 9.47
C ARG A 361 -9.21 6.19 8.34
N PHE A 362 -8.60 5.23 7.63
CA PHE A 362 -9.27 4.50 6.56
C PHE A 362 -10.35 3.55 7.11
N VAL A 363 -10.06 2.79 8.17
CA VAL A 363 -11.05 1.92 8.83
C VAL A 363 -12.19 2.75 9.44
N GLU A 364 -11.92 3.92 9.99
CA GLU A 364 -12.97 4.86 10.43
C GLU A 364 -13.86 5.31 9.27
N ALA A 365 -13.26 5.69 8.12
CA ALA A 365 -13.99 6.11 6.93
C ALA A 365 -14.87 5.00 6.30
N LEU A 366 -14.60 3.72 6.60
CA LEU A 366 -15.44 2.59 6.19
C LEU A 366 -16.71 2.44 7.05
N ARG A 367 -16.82 3.08 8.23
CA ARG A 367 -17.98 2.88 9.13
C ARG A 367 -19.29 3.40 8.55
N GLU A 368 -19.35 4.60 7.96
CA GLU A 368 -20.59 5.12 7.38
C GLU A 368 -21.12 4.29 6.19
N PRO A 369 -20.33 3.97 5.15
CA PRO A 369 -20.78 3.05 4.10
C PRO A 369 -21.01 1.63 4.63
N GLY A 370 -20.20 1.16 5.59
CA GLY A 370 -20.35 -0.18 6.19
C GLY A 370 -21.63 -0.33 7.04
N ARG A 371 -22.08 0.72 7.73
CA ARG A 371 -23.41 0.79 8.39
C ARG A 371 -24.54 0.73 7.37
N ARG A 372 -24.36 1.39 6.22
CA ARG A 372 -25.30 1.31 5.10
C ARG A 372 -25.40 -0.13 4.59
N THR A 373 -24.28 -0.81 4.36
CA THR A 373 -24.24 -2.23 3.97
C THR A 373 -24.86 -3.15 5.02
N ALA A 374 -24.52 -2.99 6.31
CA ALA A 374 -25.07 -3.80 7.40
C ALA A 374 -26.60 -3.74 7.43
N ARG A 375 -27.17 -2.52 7.33
CA ARG A 375 -28.62 -2.32 7.25
C ARG A 375 -29.24 -2.88 5.96
N GLU A 376 -28.63 -2.63 4.80
CA GLU A 376 -29.23 -2.95 3.48
C GLU A 376 -29.10 -4.42 3.06
N MET A 377 -28.11 -5.15 3.57
CA MET A 377 -27.87 -6.56 3.22
C MET A 377 -28.11 -7.57 4.36
N PHE A 378 -27.95 -7.14 5.63
CA PHE A 378 -28.08 -8.04 6.80
C PHE A 378 -29.25 -7.67 7.72
N GLY A 379 -29.84 -6.48 7.55
CA GLY A 379 -30.80 -5.90 8.50
C GLY A 379 -30.18 -5.46 9.84
N ALA A 380 -28.86 -5.45 9.91
CA ALA A 380 -28.09 -5.44 11.16
C ALA A 380 -27.69 -4.03 11.64
N PRO A 381 -27.47 -3.85 12.96
CA PRO A 381 -26.73 -2.72 13.50
C PRO A 381 -25.21 -2.87 13.24
N GLY A 382 -24.42 -1.85 13.61
CA GLY A 382 -22.97 -1.89 13.45
C GLY A 382 -22.52 -1.57 12.02
N TRP A 383 -21.34 -2.04 11.62
CA TRP A 383 -20.78 -1.84 10.27
C TRP A 383 -20.15 -3.14 9.75
N VAL A 384 -20.10 -3.29 8.43
CA VAL A 384 -19.50 -4.44 7.74
C VAL A 384 -18.72 -4.01 6.49
N VAL A 385 -17.71 -4.78 6.12
CA VAL A 385 -17.01 -4.78 4.83
C VAL A 385 -16.70 -6.23 4.47
N HIS A 386 -16.67 -6.57 3.18
CA HIS A 386 -16.36 -7.92 2.70
C HIS A 386 -14.87 -8.05 2.36
N ASN A 387 -14.46 -8.94 1.45
CA ASN A 387 -13.06 -9.31 1.22
C ASN A 387 -12.15 -8.20 0.66
N GLU A 388 -12.72 -7.14 0.08
CA GLU A 388 -11.98 -6.06 -0.61
C GLU A 388 -12.70 -4.72 -0.45
N THR A 389 -11.97 -3.61 -0.65
CA THR A 389 -12.52 -2.25 -0.62
C THR A 389 -11.64 -1.23 -1.35
N ASN A 390 -12.15 -0.01 -1.51
CA ASN A 390 -11.53 1.11 -2.23
C ASN A 390 -11.64 2.43 -1.42
N PRO A 391 -10.96 3.53 -1.82
CA PRO A 391 -11.06 4.83 -1.14
C PRO A 391 -12.46 5.48 -1.10
N TYR A 392 -13.45 4.87 -1.76
CA TYR A 392 -14.81 5.37 -1.88
C TYR A 392 -15.82 4.61 -1.02
N GLY A 393 -15.32 3.71 -0.16
CA GLY A 393 -16.16 2.94 0.76
C GLY A 393 -17.01 1.91 0.04
N PHE A 394 -16.40 1.09 -0.81
CA PHE A 394 -17.04 -0.12 -1.33
C PHE A 394 -17.05 -1.15 -0.20
N THR A 395 -18.23 -1.45 0.35
CA THR A 395 -18.39 -2.24 1.58
C THR A 395 -19.33 -3.43 1.43
N GLY A 396 -20.17 -3.43 0.39
CA GLY A 396 -20.94 -4.60 -0.05
C GLY A 396 -20.06 -5.63 -0.77
N VAL A 397 -20.62 -6.28 -1.79
CA VAL A 397 -20.07 -7.51 -2.38
C VAL A 397 -19.77 -7.38 -3.87
N HIS A 398 -18.99 -8.34 -4.37
CA HIS A 398 -18.95 -8.70 -5.78
C HIS A 398 -19.65 -10.05 -6.04
N ASP A 399 -19.39 -10.69 -7.19
CA ASP A 399 -20.00 -11.95 -7.66
C ASP A 399 -18.99 -13.09 -7.88
N TRP A 400 -17.68 -12.82 -7.90
CA TRP A 400 -16.64 -13.87 -7.97
C TRP A 400 -16.75 -14.86 -6.79
N ALA A 401 -17.23 -16.07 -7.10
CA ALA A 401 -17.83 -16.98 -6.14
C ALA A 401 -16.90 -17.45 -5.01
N THR A 402 -15.59 -17.59 -5.28
CA THR A 402 -14.60 -18.09 -4.31
C THR A 402 -13.99 -17.01 -3.41
N ALA A 403 -14.50 -15.76 -3.46
CA ALA A 403 -13.93 -14.66 -2.67
C ALA A 403 -14.97 -13.65 -2.11
N PHE A 404 -16.10 -13.44 -2.79
CA PHE A 404 -17.00 -12.29 -2.56
C PHE A 404 -17.63 -12.14 -1.15
N TRP A 405 -17.62 -13.18 -0.33
CA TRP A 405 -18.36 -13.22 0.94
C TRP A 405 -17.43 -13.49 2.11
N PHE A 406 -16.97 -12.41 2.74
CA PHE A 406 -16.10 -12.45 3.92
C PHE A 406 -16.43 -11.27 4.88
N PRO A 407 -17.67 -11.19 5.42
CA PRO A 407 -18.11 -10.07 6.28
C PRO A 407 -17.31 -9.91 7.58
N GLU A 408 -16.52 -10.92 7.96
CA GLU A 408 -15.59 -10.86 9.09
C GLU A 408 -14.35 -9.99 8.83
N ALA A 409 -14.14 -9.47 7.61
CA ALA A 409 -13.09 -8.48 7.35
C ALA A 409 -13.20 -7.26 8.27
N ALA A 410 -14.40 -6.74 8.51
CA ALA A 410 -14.63 -5.64 9.45
C ALA A 410 -14.08 -5.96 10.85
N ALA A 411 -14.35 -7.18 11.34
CA ALA A 411 -13.86 -7.66 12.62
C ALA A 411 -12.33 -7.76 12.64
N TRP A 412 -11.72 -8.34 11.60
CA TRP A 412 -10.26 -8.49 11.53
C TRP A 412 -9.52 -7.16 11.41
N LEU A 413 -10.11 -6.17 10.70
CA LEU A 413 -9.55 -4.82 10.64
C LEU A 413 -9.42 -4.19 12.04
N THR A 414 -10.40 -4.40 12.93
CA THR A 414 -10.34 -3.85 14.30
C THR A 414 -9.18 -4.40 15.14
N ALA A 415 -8.66 -5.60 14.81
CA ALA A 415 -7.56 -6.20 15.56
C ALA A 415 -6.28 -5.36 15.51
N GLN A 416 -5.98 -4.73 14.36
CA GLN A 416 -4.79 -3.88 14.22
C GLN A 416 -4.90 -2.59 15.07
N LEU A 417 -6.10 -2.00 15.19
CA LEU A 417 -6.33 -0.87 16.10
C LEU A 417 -6.19 -1.31 17.57
N TYR A 418 -6.68 -2.50 17.92
CA TYR A 418 -6.49 -3.00 19.28
C TYR A 418 -5.02 -3.30 19.59
N GLU A 419 -4.24 -3.86 18.66
CA GLU A 419 -2.80 -4.05 18.84
C GLU A 419 -2.05 -2.72 19.01
N HIS A 420 -2.39 -1.66 18.26
CA HIS A 420 -1.81 -0.33 18.51
C HIS A 420 -2.06 0.16 19.94
N TYR A 421 -3.25 -0.10 20.51
CA TYR A 421 -3.49 0.13 21.94
C TYR A 421 -2.63 -0.78 22.83
N ARG A 422 -2.53 -2.09 22.55
CA ARG A 422 -1.78 -3.04 23.39
C ARG A 422 -0.28 -2.72 23.45
N PHE A 423 0.32 -2.31 22.33
CA PHE A 423 1.72 -1.87 22.27
C PHE A 423 1.93 -0.47 22.88
N GLY A 424 1.01 0.48 22.62
CA GLY A 424 1.16 1.87 23.08
C GLY A 424 0.63 2.19 24.49
N GLY A 425 -0.21 1.34 25.08
CA GLY A 425 -0.85 1.53 26.38
C GLY A 425 -1.83 2.71 26.49
N SER A 426 -2.11 3.40 25.38
CA SER A 426 -2.84 4.68 25.38
C SER A 426 -4.35 4.48 25.54
N THR A 427 -4.82 4.57 26.79
CA THR A 427 -6.27 4.52 27.11
C THR A 427 -7.07 5.64 26.45
N ARG A 428 -6.43 6.75 26.09
CA ARG A 428 -7.03 7.80 25.25
C ARG A 428 -7.25 7.32 23.82
N TYR A 429 -6.23 6.75 23.17
CA TYR A 429 -6.38 6.19 21.83
C TYR A 429 -7.44 5.06 21.79
N LEU A 430 -7.45 4.22 22.83
CA LEU A 430 -8.50 3.20 22.97
C LEU A 430 -9.90 3.83 23.01
N ARG A 431 -10.10 4.88 23.82
CA ARG A 431 -11.39 5.57 23.99
C ARG A 431 -11.82 6.36 22.75
N ASP A 432 -10.90 7.12 22.17
CA ASP A 432 -11.17 8.13 21.14
C ASP A 432 -11.16 7.53 19.72
N THR A 433 -10.42 6.43 19.49
CA THR A 433 -10.18 5.85 18.15
C THR A 433 -10.57 4.38 18.05
N ALA A 434 -9.91 3.47 18.78
CA ALA A 434 -10.07 2.03 18.52
C ALA A 434 -11.43 1.47 18.99
N TYR A 435 -11.86 1.80 20.20
CA TYR A 435 -13.04 1.19 20.82
C TYR A 435 -14.37 1.52 20.11
N PRO A 436 -14.62 2.75 19.59
CA PRO A 436 -15.82 3.02 18.79
C PRO A 436 -15.95 2.10 17.57
N VAL A 437 -14.85 1.85 16.86
CA VAL A 437 -14.80 0.94 15.69
C VAL A 437 -15.07 -0.50 16.11
N MET A 438 -14.39 -0.97 17.16
CA MET A 438 -14.54 -2.31 17.75
C MET A 438 -15.97 -2.56 18.24
N LYS A 439 -16.54 -1.62 19.00
CA LYS A 439 -17.88 -1.73 19.59
C LYS A 439 -18.98 -1.84 18.54
N GLU A 440 -18.87 -1.11 17.42
CA GLU A 440 -19.82 -1.24 16.31
C GLU A 440 -19.64 -2.54 15.51
N ALA A 441 -18.41 -3.00 15.28
CA ALA A 441 -18.17 -4.31 14.65
C ALA A 441 -18.70 -5.45 15.55
N ALA A 442 -18.51 -5.36 16.87
CA ALA A 442 -19.05 -6.31 17.83
C ALA A 442 -20.59 -6.26 17.87
N ALA A 443 -21.20 -5.07 17.73
CA ALA A 443 -22.66 -4.96 17.65
C ALA A 443 -23.25 -5.67 16.42
N PHE A 444 -22.58 -5.60 15.26
CA PHE A 444 -22.94 -6.38 14.07
C PHE A 444 -22.86 -7.89 14.33
N TRP A 445 -21.76 -8.36 14.94
CA TRP A 445 -21.59 -9.80 15.19
C TRP A 445 -22.47 -10.37 16.30
N LEU A 446 -22.82 -9.59 17.32
CA LEU A 446 -23.81 -9.98 18.34
C LEU A 446 -25.23 -10.15 17.77
N ASP A 447 -25.53 -9.53 16.63
CA ASP A 447 -26.79 -9.64 15.90
C ASP A 447 -26.76 -10.76 14.85
N GLN A 448 -25.62 -10.95 14.17
CA GLN A 448 -25.48 -11.89 13.05
C GLN A 448 -24.94 -13.28 13.40
N LEU A 449 -24.43 -13.51 14.61
CA LEU A 449 -24.14 -14.85 15.13
C LEU A 449 -25.44 -15.65 15.32
N ARG A 450 -25.58 -16.78 14.60
CA ARG A 450 -26.74 -17.68 14.75
C ARG A 450 -26.45 -18.80 15.72
N THR A 451 -27.50 -19.32 16.35
CA THR A 451 -27.43 -20.60 17.08
C THR A 451 -27.50 -21.74 16.06
N ASP A 452 -26.50 -22.62 16.04
CA ASP A 452 -26.46 -23.81 15.19
C ASP A 452 -27.49 -24.85 15.69
N PRO A 453 -28.45 -25.30 14.87
CA PRO A 453 -29.49 -26.23 15.31
C PRO A 453 -28.96 -27.64 15.65
N ARG A 454 -27.71 -27.96 15.29
CA ARG A 454 -27.11 -29.29 15.49
C ARG A 454 -26.45 -29.46 16.87
N ASP A 455 -26.06 -28.36 17.53
CA ASP A 455 -25.37 -28.41 18.84
C ASP A 455 -25.65 -27.22 19.80
N GLY A 456 -26.41 -26.20 19.38
CA GLY A 456 -26.77 -25.05 20.23
C GLY A 456 -25.68 -23.98 20.43
N THR A 457 -24.51 -24.17 19.82
CA THR A 457 -23.42 -23.17 19.83
C THR A 457 -23.73 -21.97 18.93
N LEU A 458 -23.07 -20.83 19.15
CA LEU A 458 -23.10 -19.71 18.23
C LEU A 458 -22.08 -19.89 17.10
N VAL A 459 -22.48 -19.54 15.88
CA VAL A 459 -21.72 -19.76 14.64
C VAL A 459 -21.89 -18.61 13.65
N VAL A 460 -20.81 -18.32 12.92
CA VAL A 460 -20.81 -17.51 11.70
C VAL A 460 -21.38 -18.35 10.57
N THR A 461 -22.42 -17.82 9.91
CA THR A 461 -23.03 -18.42 8.72
C THR A 461 -23.74 -17.34 7.88
N PRO A 462 -23.62 -17.35 6.54
CA PRO A 462 -22.73 -18.20 5.72
C PRO A 462 -21.25 -17.89 6.01
N SER A 463 -20.39 -18.91 6.00
CA SER A 463 -18.95 -18.78 6.24
C SER A 463 -18.13 -19.47 5.16
N TYR A 464 -16.94 -18.95 4.87
CA TYR A 464 -16.04 -19.43 3.82
C TYR A 464 -14.58 -19.47 4.30
N SER A 465 -13.72 -20.19 3.58
CA SER A 465 -12.29 -20.31 3.86
C SER A 465 -11.50 -19.71 2.70
N PRO A 466 -11.11 -18.41 2.73
CA PRO A 466 -10.49 -17.73 1.60
C PRO A 466 -9.25 -18.46 1.05
N GLU A 467 -9.20 -18.93 -0.20
CA GLU A 467 -10.22 -18.86 -1.27
C GLU A 467 -10.50 -20.26 -1.86
N HIS A 468 -10.92 -21.21 -1.01
CA HIS A 468 -11.04 -22.61 -1.38
C HIS A 468 -12.15 -23.39 -0.66
N GLY A 469 -12.69 -24.41 -1.35
CA GLY A 469 -13.68 -25.34 -0.82
C GLY A 469 -15.13 -24.85 -0.97
N ASP A 470 -16.03 -25.52 -0.24
CA ASP A 470 -17.45 -25.18 -0.14
C ASP A 470 -17.69 -24.11 0.95
N PHE A 471 -18.77 -23.33 0.81
CA PHE A 471 -19.34 -22.58 1.93
C PHE A 471 -19.83 -23.56 3.00
N THR A 472 -19.72 -23.17 4.27
CA THR A 472 -20.12 -23.99 5.41
C THR A 472 -20.63 -23.12 6.57
N VAL A 473 -20.95 -23.76 7.70
CA VAL A 473 -21.25 -23.10 8.97
C VAL A 473 -20.02 -23.18 9.86
N GLY A 474 -19.67 -22.07 10.53
CA GLY A 474 -18.57 -22.02 11.48
C GLY A 474 -17.21 -22.41 10.89
N ALA A 475 -16.84 -21.86 9.72
CA ALA A 475 -15.48 -21.97 9.19
C ALA A 475 -14.47 -21.44 10.23
N ALA A 476 -13.35 -22.16 10.40
CA ALA A 476 -12.46 -21.97 11.54
C ALA A 476 -11.84 -20.57 11.57
N MET A 477 -11.60 -19.95 10.41
CA MET A 477 -11.10 -18.59 10.29
C MET A 477 -12.14 -17.57 10.76
N SER A 478 -13.37 -17.64 10.24
CA SER A 478 -14.50 -16.79 10.60
C SER A 478 -14.79 -16.81 12.10
N GLN A 479 -14.87 -18.02 12.69
CA GLN A 479 -15.14 -18.22 14.11
C GLN A 479 -14.08 -17.54 15.00
N GLN A 480 -12.82 -17.60 14.61
CA GLN A 480 -11.71 -17.04 15.39
C GLN A 480 -11.65 -15.53 15.26
N ILE A 481 -11.77 -14.98 14.05
CA ILE A 481 -11.82 -13.53 13.85
C ILE A 481 -12.96 -12.88 14.65
N VAL A 482 -14.13 -13.52 14.72
CA VAL A 482 -15.26 -13.04 15.53
C VAL A 482 -15.03 -13.26 17.03
N HIS A 483 -14.49 -14.40 17.45
CA HIS A 483 -14.07 -14.63 18.85
C HIS A 483 -13.11 -13.55 19.34
N ASP A 484 -12.10 -13.20 18.53
CA ASP A 484 -11.05 -12.27 18.92
C ASP A 484 -11.59 -10.83 18.96
N LEU A 485 -12.45 -10.45 18.01
CA LEU A 485 -13.21 -9.19 18.09
C LEU A 485 -14.00 -9.08 19.39
N LEU A 486 -14.81 -10.10 19.75
CA LEU A 486 -15.63 -10.06 20.95
C LEU A 486 -14.77 -10.05 22.23
N THR A 487 -13.66 -10.80 22.23
CA THR A 487 -12.68 -10.84 23.33
C THR A 487 -12.01 -9.48 23.53
N ASN A 488 -11.43 -8.92 22.48
CA ASN A 488 -10.74 -7.63 22.50
C ASN A 488 -11.70 -6.48 22.85
N THR A 489 -12.94 -6.53 22.35
CA THR A 489 -13.99 -5.56 22.71
C THR A 489 -14.38 -5.68 24.18
N LEU A 490 -14.47 -6.89 24.73
CA LEU A 490 -14.76 -7.12 26.14
C LEU A 490 -13.63 -6.62 27.06
N GLU A 491 -12.36 -6.88 26.70
CA GLU A 491 -11.20 -6.31 27.40
C GLU A 491 -11.23 -4.78 27.38
N ALA A 492 -11.40 -4.18 26.19
CA ALA A 492 -11.49 -2.73 26.03
C ALA A 492 -12.67 -2.12 26.81
N ALA A 493 -13.85 -2.76 26.79
CA ALA A 493 -15.02 -2.35 27.56
C ALA A 493 -14.75 -2.33 29.07
N ARG A 494 -14.05 -3.35 29.58
CA ARG A 494 -13.64 -3.45 30.99
C ARG A 494 -12.61 -2.37 31.37
N VAL A 495 -11.65 -2.06 30.49
CA VAL A 495 -10.65 -0.99 30.69
C VAL A 495 -11.29 0.40 30.68
N LEU A 496 -12.22 0.66 29.76
CA LEU A 496 -12.82 1.99 29.59
C LEU A 496 -13.98 2.29 30.55
N GLY A 497 -14.53 1.27 31.21
CA GLY A 497 -15.64 1.38 32.16
C GLY A 497 -17.03 1.40 31.50
N ASP A 498 -17.19 0.78 30.34
CA ASP A 498 -18.44 0.81 29.56
C ASP A 498 -19.58 -0.01 30.21
N ASP A 499 -20.79 0.14 29.69
CA ASP A 499 -22.03 -0.50 30.17
C ASP A 499 -21.85 -1.99 30.60
N PRO A 500 -22.23 -2.36 31.85
CA PRO A 500 -22.27 -3.74 32.30
C PRO A 500 -23.14 -4.65 31.41
N ALA A 501 -24.28 -4.20 30.89
CA ALA A 501 -25.18 -5.06 30.11
C ALA A 501 -24.57 -5.41 28.73
N PHE A 502 -23.87 -4.48 28.09
CA PHE A 502 -23.05 -4.76 26.91
C PHE A 502 -21.93 -5.75 27.22
N ARG A 503 -21.21 -5.59 28.33
CA ARG A 503 -20.14 -6.53 28.75
C ARG A 503 -20.68 -7.94 29.00
N THR A 504 -21.77 -8.09 29.75
CA THR A 504 -22.39 -9.40 30.00
C THR A 504 -22.91 -10.06 28.73
N ARG A 505 -23.39 -9.28 27.75
CA ARG A 505 -23.77 -9.82 26.44
C ARG A 505 -22.57 -10.31 25.63
N LEU A 506 -21.42 -9.62 25.66
CA LEU A 506 -20.18 -10.12 25.06
C LEU A 506 -19.71 -11.41 25.74
N GLU A 507 -19.74 -11.46 27.07
CA GLU A 507 -19.39 -12.65 27.89
C GLU A 507 -20.27 -13.86 27.51
N GLN A 508 -21.60 -13.70 27.54
CA GLN A 508 -22.56 -14.76 27.18
C GLN A 508 -22.47 -15.22 25.72
N SER A 509 -22.10 -14.33 24.79
CA SER A 509 -21.86 -14.72 23.40
C SER A 509 -20.55 -15.48 23.24
N LEU A 510 -19.48 -15.11 23.94
CA LEU A 510 -18.20 -15.83 23.95
C LEU A 510 -18.35 -17.24 24.55
N ASP A 511 -19.03 -17.38 25.69
CA ASP A 511 -19.28 -18.67 26.37
C ASP A 511 -20.06 -19.66 25.48
N ARG A 512 -20.84 -19.16 24.53
CA ARG A 512 -21.63 -19.96 23.58
C ARG A 512 -20.99 -20.11 22.20
N LEU A 513 -19.98 -19.30 21.85
CA LEU A 513 -19.36 -19.29 20.53
C LEU A 513 -18.57 -20.56 20.29
N ASP A 514 -18.86 -21.27 19.20
CA ASP A 514 -18.04 -22.39 18.79
C ASP A 514 -16.59 -21.92 18.54
N PRO A 515 -15.57 -22.57 19.12
CA PRO A 515 -14.23 -22.01 19.20
C PRO A 515 -13.47 -21.98 17.86
N GLY A 516 -14.04 -22.49 16.76
CA GLY A 516 -13.40 -22.69 15.46
C GLY A 516 -12.35 -23.81 15.43
N LEU A 517 -11.66 -24.02 16.55
CA LEU A 517 -10.54 -24.94 16.70
C LEU A 517 -10.98 -26.40 16.88
N ARG A 518 -10.55 -27.27 15.96
CA ARG A 518 -10.72 -28.73 16.01
C ARG A 518 -9.49 -29.42 15.41
N VAL A 519 -9.00 -30.45 16.10
CA VAL A 519 -7.92 -31.32 15.60
C VAL A 519 -8.52 -32.39 14.68
N GLY A 520 -8.01 -32.49 13.46
CA GLY A 520 -8.38 -33.52 12.49
C GLY A 520 -7.65 -34.85 12.73
N SER A 521 -8.07 -35.90 12.01
CA SER A 521 -7.48 -37.26 12.09
C SER A 521 -5.97 -37.34 11.80
N TRP A 522 -5.42 -36.31 11.15
CA TRP A 522 -4.00 -36.18 10.81
C TRP A 522 -3.20 -35.30 11.78
N GLY A 523 -3.80 -34.89 12.91
CA GLY A 523 -3.19 -33.98 13.90
C GLY A 523 -3.20 -32.50 13.51
N SER A 524 -3.75 -32.14 12.35
CA SER A 524 -3.84 -30.77 11.84
C SER A 524 -5.09 -30.01 12.31
N SER A 525 -5.01 -28.69 12.41
CA SER A 525 -6.18 -27.81 12.61
C SER A 525 -7.09 -27.84 11.39
N ARG A 526 -8.39 -28.13 11.59
CA ARG A 526 -9.37 -28.25 10.51
C ARG A 526 -9.96 -26.88 10.09
N SER A 527 -10.25 -26.70 8.80
CA SER A 527 -10.78 -25.43 8.24
C SER A 527 -12.28 -25.17 8.45
N GLY A 528 -13.09 -26.20 8.74
CA GLY A 528 -14.55 -26.06 8.88
C GLY A 528 -15.20 -27.12 9.76
N ARG A 529 -16.54 -27.20 9.73
CA ARG A 529 -17.33 -28.11 10.58
C ARG A 529 -17.47 -29.56 10.06
N THR A 530 -17.22 -29.83 8.78
CA THR A 530 -17.27 -31.18 8.18
C THR A 530 -15.89 -31.83 7.99
N THR A 531 -15.84 -33.14 7.73
CA THR A 531 -14.59 -33.90 7.51
C THR A 531 -14.13 -33.86 6.06
N SER A 532 -13.11 -33.05 5.75
CA SER A 532 -12.32 -33.26 4.53
C SER A 532 -11.37 -34.45 4.73
N THR A 533 -11.40 -35.43 3.84
CA THR A 533 -10.39 -36.48 3.71
C THR A 533 -9.21 -36.07 2.82
N THR A 534 -9.38 -35.02 2.03
CA THR A 534 -8.34 -34.45 1.16
C THR A 534 -7.33 -33.65 1.99
N PRO A 535 -6.01 -33.87 1.83
CA PRO A 535 -4.99 -32.98 2.39
C PRO A 535 -5.16 -31.54 1.89
N ALA A 536 -4.79 -30.57 2.71
CA ALA A 536 -4.52 -29.23 2.20
C ALA A 536 -3.26 -29.31 1.31
N THR A 537 -3.46 -29.21 -0.01
CA THR A 537 -2.38 -28.90 -0.95
C THR A 537 -1.85 -27.49 -0.66
N THR A 538 -0.66 -27.15 -1.16
CA THR A 538 -0.03 -25.84 -0.96
C THR A 538 -0.82 -24.71 -1.62
N THR A 539 -1.80 -24.18 -0.89
CA THR A 539 -2.54 -22.95 -1.21
C THR A 539 -1.71 -21.71 -0.88
N GLY A 540 -1.93 -20.61 -1.61
CA GLY A 540 -1.25 -19.33 -1.36
C GLY A 540 -1.67 -18.67 -0.04
N THR A 541 -2.87 -18.99 0.45
CA THR A 541 -3.37 -18.65 1.79
C THR A 541 -3.33 -19.88 2.70
N SER A 542 -3.04 -19.65 3.98
CA SER A 542 -3.17 -20.65 5.06
C SER A 542 -4.21 -20.19 6.09
N PRO A 543 -5.51 -20.14 5.73
CA PRO A 543 -6.57 -19.61 6.60
C PRO A 543 -6.75 -20.42 7.91
N THR A 544 -6.24 -21.65 7.95
CA THR A 544 -6.19 -22.51 9.15
C THR A 544 -5.10 -22.12 10.16
N SER A 545 -4.08 -21.35 9.77
CA SER A 545 -2.96 -20.96 10.65
C SER A 545 -3.03 -19.52 11.16
N THR A 546 -4.05 -18.74 10.78
CA THR A 546 -4.38 -17.43 11.39
C THR A 546 -4.34 -17.43 12.93
N PRO A 547 -4.86 -18.45 13.65
CA PRO A 547 -4.65 -18.65 15.10
C PRO A 547 -3.21 -18.48 15.62
N CYS A 548 -2.21 -18.84 14.83
CA CYS A 548 -0.80 -18.80 15.23
C CYS A 548 -0.21 -17.39 15.09
N THR A 549 -0.61 -16.67 14.04
CA THR A 549 -0.13 -15.31 13.72
C THR A 549 -1.17 -14.53 12.91
N PRO A 550 -1.54 -13.29 13.29
CA PRO A 550 -1.08 -12.55 14.49
C PRO A 550 -1.85 -12.93 15.77
N VAL A 551 -2.88 -13.77 15.67
CA VAL A 551 -3.90 -14.00 16.72
C VAL A 551 -3.35 -14.59 18.04
N GLY A 552 -2.22 -15.30 18.03
CA GLY A 552 -1.53 -15.75 19.25
C GLY A 552 -2.27 -16.78 20.12
N ARG A 553 -3.40 -17.33 19.63
CA ARG A 553 -4.27 -18.26 20.38
C ARG A 553 -3.71 -19.69 20.44
N SER A 554 -2.68 -19.98 19.63
CA SER A 554 -1.87 -21.21 19.65
C SER A 554 -0.66 -21.12 20.61
N ASP A 555 -0.83 -20.57 21.82
CA ASP A 555 0.28 -20.44 22.79
C ASP A 555 0.74 -21.81 23.34
N PRO A 556 2.00 -22.23 23.13
CA PRO A 556 2.52 -23.48 23.69
C PRO A 556 2.50 -23.53 25.24
N ALA A 557 2.51 -22.37 25.92
CA ALA A 557 2.50 -22.29 27.38
C ALA A 557 1.17 -22.69 28.02
N ALA A 558 0.08 -22.80 27.24
CA ALA A 558 -1.23 -23.27 27.72
C ALA A 558 -1.21 -24.70 28.29
N SER A 559 -0.20 -25.50 27.92
CA SER A 559 -0.04 -26.90 28.31
C SER A 559 0.61 -27.14 29.70
N GLY A 560 1.19 -26.10 30.32
CA GLY A 560 2.22 -26.29 31.36
C GLY A 560 1.95 -25.79 32.79
N ARG A 561 0.80 -25.16 33.08
CA ARG A 561 0.60 -24.42 34.35
C ARG A 561 -0.22 -25.17 35.40
N ARG A 562 0.46 -25.85 36.33
CA ARG A 562 -0.12 -26.16 37.66
C ARG A 562 -0.36 -24.85 38.45
N PRO A 563 -1.40 -24.77 39.30
CA PRO A 563 -1.67 -23.58 40.11
C PRO A 563 -0.58 -23.36 41.17
N PRO A 564 -0.16 -22.11 41.43
CA PRO A 564 0.82 -21.81 42.48
C PRO A 564 0.21 -22.01 43.87
N ARG A 565 0.99 -22.58 44.80
CA ARG A 565 0.62 -22.60 46.23
C ARG A 565 0.73 -21.19 46.81
N SER A 566 -0.22 -20.83 47.66
CA SER A 566 -0.29 -19.53 48.33
C SER A 566 0.80 -19.38 49.41
N PRO A 567 1.57 -18.28 49.41
CA PRO A 567 2.43 -17.92 50.53
C PRO A 567 1.61 -17.24 51.65
N SER A 568 1.99 -17.48 52.91
CA SER A 568 1.30 -16.95 54.09
C SER A 568 1.67 -15.49 54.40
N ARG A 569 0.75 -14.76 55.04
CA ARG A 569 0.97 -13.39 55.52
C ARG A 569 2.11 -13.32 56.55
N ARG A 570 3.03 -12.37 56.37
CA ARG A 570 3.59 -11.57 57.48
C ARG A 570 3.64 -10.11 57.05
N ALA A 571 3.40 -9.20 58.00
CA ALA A 571 3.35 -7.76 57.77
C ALA A 571 4.56 -7.07 58.43
N ALA A 572 5.00 -5.98 57.82
CA ALA A 572 5.87 -4.98 58.43
C ALA A 572 5.42 -3.60 57.94
N THR A 573 5.45 -2.60 58.83
CA THR A 573 4.91 -1.25 58.60
C THR A 573 5.89 -0.34 57.88
N ALA A 574 5.37 0.61 57.08
CA ALA A 574 6.11 1.77 56.60
C ALA A 574 5.31 3.05 56.85
N ALA A 575 5.99 4.11 57.28
CA ALA A 575 5.46 5.47 57.41
C ALA A 575 6.50 6.46 56.81
N PRO A 576 6.08 7.63 56.27
CA PRO A 576 6.90 8.40 55.33
C PRO A 576 7.71 9.53 55.98
N ALA A 577 8.72 10.01 55.24
CA ALA A 577 9.45 11.25 55.53
C ALA A 577 9.65 12.10 54.26
N GLY A 578 9.74 13.42 54.45
CA GLY A 578 9.74 14.45 53.41
C GLY A 578 11.13 14.87 52.86
N PRO A 579 11.23 15.99 52.09
CA PRO A 579 12.20 16.09 51.00
C PRO A 579 13.18 17.29 51.02
N ARG A 580 14.17 17.24 50.09
CA ARG A 580 15.05 18.35 49.59
C ARG A 580 16.12 18.89 50.58
N PRO A 581 17.10 19.76 50.17
CA PRO A 581 17.51 20.23 48.82
C PRO A 581 19.04 20.23 48.51
N GLY A 582 19.40 20.42 47.22
CA GLY A 582 20.31 21.54 46.84
C GLY A 582 21.69 21.26 46.18
N ARG A 583 22.11 22.26 45.37
CA ARG A 583 23.45 22.48 44.70
C ARG A 583 23.82 21.51 43.56
N SER A 584 24.38 21.86 42.38
CA SER A 584 25.18 23.01 41.83
C SER A 584 26.68 22.99 42.20
N THR A 585 27.70 23.18 41.33
CA THR A 585 27.85 23.85 40.02
C THR A 585 29.07 23.32 39.21
N SER A 586 29.17 23.64 37.91
CA SER A 586 30.42 23.80 37.08
C SER A 586 31.39 22.60 36.86
N GLY A 587 32.14 22.46 35.75
CA GLY A 587 32.22 23.26 34.52
C GLY A 587 33.29 22.77 33.49
N ARG A 588 33.53 23.62 32.46
CA ARG A 588 34.59 23.69 31.40
C ARG A 588 35.93 22.89 31.58
N ALA A 589 36.69 22.49 30.54
CA ALA A 589 36.54 22.51 29.06
C ALA A 589 37.72 21.82 28.29
N CYS A 590 37.56 21.63 26.96
CA CYS A 590 38.55 21.66 25.83
C CYS A 590 39.77 20.72 25.67
N ALA A 591 39.90 20.19 24.43
CA ALA A 591 41.11 19.83 23.67
C ALA A 591 41.97 18.61 24.16
N THR A 592 42.83 17.96 23.36
CA THR A 592 43.30 18.14 21.95
C THR A 592 43.53 16.76 21.28
N ALA A 593 43.95 16.70 20.01
CA ALA A 593 44.11 15.45 19.23
C ALA A 593 45.56 15.13 18.81
N THR A 594 45.87 13.84 18.53
CA THR A 594 46.99 13.43 17.65
C THR A 594 46.82 12.04 17.03
N THR A 595 47.41 11.84 15.85
CA THR A 595 47.51 10.57 15.10
C THR A 595 48.88 9.90 15.29
N PRO A 596 49.07 8.66 14.80
CA PRO A 596 50.26 8.38 13.97
C PRO A 596 49.96 7.57 12.69
N THR A 597 50.99 7.34 11.86
CA THR A 597 50.87 6.92 10.45
C THR A 597 52.02 5.98 10.02
N ARG A 598 51.86 5.27 8.86
CA ARG A 598 52.86 4.45 8.10
C ARG A 598 53.08 3.02 8.63
N CYS A 599 53.58 2.04 7.87
CA CYS A 599 54.18 2.07 6.51
C CYS A 599 53.87 0.80 5.66
N SER A 600 54.35 0.76 4.41
CA SER A 600 54.31 -0.39 3.47
C SER A 600 55.66 -0.55 2.73
N PRO A 601 55.89 -1.67 2.03
CA PRO A 601 56.76 -1.67 0.84
C PRO A 601 56.22 -2.42 -0.40
N ASN A 602 56.85 -2.14 -1.54
CA ASN A 602 56.69 -2.68 -2.92
C ASN A 602 57.36 -4.08 -3.09
N SER A 603 57.28 -4.87 -4.19
CA SER A 603 56.51 -4.91 -5.48
C SER A 603 56.33 -6.40 -5.92
N SER A 604 56.36 -6.96 -7.15
CA SER A 604 56.83 -6.64 -8.53
C SER A 604 56.15 -7.54 -9.60
N SER A 605 56.44 -7.37 -10.90
CA SER A 605 55.96 -8.18 -12.07
C SER A 605 56.90 -7.98 -13.29
N PRO A 606 56.70 -8.59 -14.49
CA PRO A 606 55.81 -9.67 -14.96
C PRO A 606 56.69 -10.90 -15.39
N PRO A 607 56.79 -11.50 -16.62
CA PRO A 607 55.89 -11.62 -17.81
C PRO A 607 55.87 -13.00 -18.55
N ARG A 608 55.06 -13.07 -19.64
CA ARG A 608 55.07 -13.96 -20.85
C ARG A 608 54.25 -15.27 -20.89
N CYS A 609 53.48 -15.38 -21.99
CA CYS A 609 52.77 -16.52 -22.58
C CYS A 609 53.75 -17.40 -23.44
N PRO A 610 53.40 -18.54 -24.12
CA PRO A 610 52.15 -18.75 -24.88
C PRO A 610 51.58 -20.19 -25.13
N THR A 611 50.41 -20.20 -25.79
CA THR A 611 49.88 -21.17 -26.80
C THR A 611 49.50 -22.63 -26.48
N SER A 612 48.20 -22.93 -26.74
CA SER A 612 47.63 -24.08 -27.46
C SER A 612 47.92 -25.54 -27.08
N GLY A 613 46.88 -26.37 -26.97
CA GLY A 613 47.00 -27.83 -27.03
C GLY A 613 45.71 -28.61 -26.73
N THR A 614 44.89 -28.89 -27.76
CA THR A 614 43.85 -29.93 -27.67
C THR A 614 44.46 -31.31 -27.88
N PRO A 615 43.99 -32.35 -27.19
CA PRO A 615 43.65 -33.57 -27.95
C PRO A 615 42.33 -34.23 -27.51
N THR A 616 41.89 -35.21 -28.29
CA THR A 616 40.53 -35.76 -28.28
C THR A 616 40.38 -37.08 -27.53
N ARG A 617 39.29 -37.20 -26.76
CA ARG A 617 38.28 -38.29 -26.81
C ARG A 617 38.79 -39.74 -26.86
N ARG A 618 38.46 -40.53 -25.82
CA ARG A 618 38.01 -41.92 -26.00
C ARG A 618 36.97 -42.32 -24.94
N SER A 619 36.23 -43.39 -25.24
CA SER A 619 35.00 -43.80 -24.56
C SER A 619 35.08 -45.22 -24.00
N ARG A 620 34.16 -45.57 -23.10
CA ARG A 620 33.49 -46.88 -23.07
C ARG A 620 32.17 -46.84 -22.30
N SER A 621 31.37 -47.89 -22.46
CA SER A 621 29.95 -47.96 -22.13
C SER A 621 29.50 -49.39 -21.81
N THR A 622 28.51 -49.54 -20.93
CA THR A 622 27.43 -50.56 -20.93
C THR A 622 26.35 -50.05 -19.95
N ALA A 623 25.03 -50.06 -20.20
CA ALA A 623 24.11 -51.11 -20.66
C ALA A 623 23.80 -52.15 -19.54
N THR A 624 22.58 -52.69 -19.33
CA THR A 624 21.34 -52.68 -20.15
C THR A 624 20.10 -53.06 -19.32
N SER A 625 18.87 -52.63 -19.68
CA SER A 625 17.66 -53.49 -19.86
C SER A 625 16.32 -52.73 -19.97
N ALA A 626 15.38 -53.31 -20.74
CA ALA A 626 13.94 -52.99 -20.90
C ALA A 626 13.24 -54.31 -21.41
N PRO A 627 11.89 -54.48 -21.45
CA PRO A 627 10.95 -53.83 -22.40
C PRO A 627 9.66 -53.26 -21.73
N ARG A 628 8.74 -52.44 -22.32
CA ARG A 628 8.06 -52.32 -23.66
C ARG A 628 6.86 -53.30 -23.85
N PRO A 629 5.86 -53.06 -24.74
CA PRO A 629 5.69 -51.97 -25.75
C PRO A 629 4.26 -51.34 -25.93
N GLY A 630 4.12 -50.38 -26.87
CA GLY A 630 2.83 -49.87 -27.40
C GLY A 630 2.80 -48.37 -27.81
N SER A 631 3.58 -47.93 -28.82
CA SER A 631 3.11 -47.56 -30.19
C SER A 631 2.24 -46.28 -30.32
N SER A 632 2.51 -45.30 -31.22
CA SER A 632 3.60 -45.16 -32.21
C SER A 632 3.66 -43.79 -32.94
N ARG A 633 4.88 -43.35 -33.32
CA ARG A 633 5.26 -42.41 -34.43
C ARG A 633 4.83 -40.92 -34.26
N CYS A 634 5.74 -39.94 -34.19
CA CYS A 634 6.65 -39.35 -35.22
C CYS A 634 5.95 -38.29 -36.11
N SER A 635 6.53 -37.11 -36.43
CA SER A 635 7.88 -36.55 -36.11
C SER A 635 8.00 -35.04 -36.39
N CYS A 636 9.04 -34.40 -35.79
CA CYS A 636 9.93 -33.33 -36.30
C CYS A 636 9.56 -32.53 -37.59
N ARG A 637 9.89 -31.22 -37.75
CA ARG A 637 10.72 -30.26 -36.97
C ARG A 637 10.52 -28.81 -37.51
N ALA A 638 11.07 -27.80 -36.80
CA ALA A 638 11.80 -26.57 -37.24
C ALA A 638 11.64 -26.00 -38.69
N SER A 639 11.77 -24.69 -38.98
CA SER A 639 12.01 -23.46 -38.18
C SER A 639 12.07 -22.22 -39.11
N THR A 640 12.13 -20.99 -38.55
CA THR A 640 12.73 -19.76 -39.16
C THR A 640 12.07 -19.20 -40.46
N THR A 641 12.14 -17.91 -40.86
CA THR A 641 12.78 -16.68 -40.35
C THR A 641 12.01 -15.42 -40.82
N SER A 642 12.45 -14.24 -40.35
CA SER A 642 12.26 -12.86 -40.84
C SER A 642 12.24 -12.65 -42.38
N SER A 643 11.81 -11.51 -42.98
CA SER A 643 12.15 -10.11 -42.62
C SER A 643 11.44 -8.97 -43.42
N THR A 644 11.19 -7.82 -42.76
CA THR A 644 11.28 -6.38 -43.20
C THR A 644 10.68 -5.79 -44.51
N CYS A 645 10.14 -4.56 -44.35
CA CYS A 645 10.06 -3.41 -45.31
C CYS A 645 9.08 -3.48 -46.50
N CYS A 646 8.45 -2.40 -47.03
CA CYS A 646 8.30 -0.98 -46.62
C CYS A 646 7.06 -0.32 -47.32
N PRO A 647 6.63 0.93 -46.97
CA PRO A 647 5.37 1.55 -47.43
C PRO A 647 5.50 2.42 -48.71
N PRO A 648 4.39 2.95 -49.31
CA PRO A 648 3.90 4.30 -48.95
C PRO A 648 2.36 4.55 -49.04
N CYS A 649 1.95 5.78 -48.72
CA CYS A 649 0.57 6.34 -48.72
C CYS A 649 0.17 6.94 -50.11
N PRO A 650 -0.90 7.78 -50.26
CA PRO A 650 -2.34 7.59 -49.99
C PRO A 650 -3.28 8.09 -51.15
N ARG A 651 -4.61 7.83 -51.11
CA ARG A 651 -5.69 8.87 -51.28
C ARG A 651 -7.16 8.36 -51.35
N ALA A 652 -8.02 9.21 -50.76
CA ALA A 652 -9.47 9.45 -50.87
C ALA A 652 -10.36 8.73 -51.93
N GLY A 653 -11.60 8.42 -51.50
CA GLY A 653 -12.77 8.14 -52.36
C GLY A 653 -14.13 8.34 -51.65
N ARG A 654 -14.95 9.29 -52.12
CA ARG A 654 -16.40 9.50 -51.84
C ARG A 654 -17.22 8.90 -53.04
N PRO A 655 -18.59 8.81 -53.10
CA PRO A 655 -19.59 9.70 -52.46
C PRO A 655 -21.01 9.14 -52.10
N ALA A 656 -21.87 10.03 -51.56
CA ALA A 656 -23.36 10.11 -51.71
C ALA A 656 -24.24 9.03 -51.00
N ARG A 657 -25.51 9.29 -50.61
CA ARG A 657 -26.60 10.09 -51.24
C ARG A 657 -27.69 10.62 -50.26
N ARG A 658 -28.31 11.78 -50.63
CA ARG A 658 -29.74 12.20 -50.43
C ARG A 658 -30.31 12.31 -48.98
N ALA A 659 -31.47 12.92 -48.68
CA ALA A 659 -32.26 14.09 -49.18
C ALA A 659 -33.60 14.18 -48.36
N ALA A 660 -34.37 15.28 -48.24
CA ALA A 660 -34.15 16.74 -48.31
C ALA A 660 -35.46 17.50 -47.90
N CYS A 661 -35.37 18.78 -47.48
CA CYS A 661 -36.47 19.74 -47.20
C CYS A 661 -37.39 19.44 -45.98
N GLY A 662 -38.00 20.43 -45.28
CA GLY A 662 -37.84 21.90 -45.32
C GLY A 662 -38.97 22.69 -44.62
N HIS A 663 -38.73 23.98 -44.30
CA HIS A 663 -39.69 25.04 -43.84
C HIS A 663 -40.29 24.92 -42.40
N ALA A 664 -40.71 25.99 -41.69
CA ALA A 664 -40.44 27.45 -41.73
C ALA A 664 -41.00 28.21 -40.48
N ALA A 665 -40.72 29.53 -40.37
CA ALA A 665 -41.38 30.60 -39.58
C ALA A 665 -41.03 30.84 -38.07
N ALA A 666 -41.13 32.12 -37.64
CA ALA A 666 -40.89 32.75 -36.31
C ALA A 666 -41.31 34.27 -36.37
N PRO A 667 -41.08 35.17 -35.37
CA PRO A 667 -40.99 35.08 -33.89
C PRO A 667 -42.18 35.82 -33.18
N PRO A 668 -42.20 37.13 -32.72
CA PRO A 668 -41.32 37.94 -31.84
C PRO A 668 -42.01 38.79 -30.71
N SER A 669 -41.19 39.42 -29.81
CA SER A 669 -41.44 40.65 -28.98
C SER A 669 -42.37 40.54 -27.73
N THR A 670 -42.34 41.39 -26.66
CA THR A 670 -41.76 42.73 -26.32
C THR A 670 -41.24 42.85 -24.83
N SER A 671 -40.75 44.02 -24.36
CA SER A 671 -40.26 44.41 -22.98
C SER A 671 -40.15 45.98 -22.88
N PRO A 672 -39.53 46.73 -21.89
CA PRO A 672 -38.86 46.40 -20.58
C PRO A 672 -39.01 47.42 -19.36
N GLY A 673 -38.76 46.97 -18.11
CA GLY A 673 -38.30 47.78 -16.93
C GLY A 673 -39.27 48.82 -16.27
N PRO A 674 -38.84 49.70 -15.31
CA PRO A 674 -37.68 49.69 -14.37
C PRO A 674 -37.98 50.21 -12.90
N THR A 675 -36.94 50.55 -12.09
CA THR A 675 -36.89 51.32 -10.78
C THR A 675 -37.25 50.63 -9.43
N ALA A 676 -36.83 51.10 -8.21
CA ALA A 676 -35.57 51.74 -7.73
C ALA A 676 -35.43 51.88 -6.16
N ALA A 677 -34.20 51.68 -5.63
CA ALA A 677 -33.53 52.33 -4.47
C ALA A 677 -33.83 51.99 -2.95
N PRO A 678 -32.85 52.24 -2.01
CA PRO A 678 -32.83 51.86 -0.56
C PRO A 678 -32.71 53.13 0.37
N PRO A 679 -32.06 53.22 1.58
CA PRO A 679 -31.46 52.25 2.56
C PRO A 679 -31.69 52.52 4.10
N ALA A 680 -31.30 51.59 4.99
CA ALA A 680 -31.00 51.79 6.44
C ALA A 680 -30.29 50.54 7.08
N SER A 681 -29.69 50.54 8.29
CA SER A 681 -28.49 51.28 8.77
C SER A 681 -28.08 50.88 10.22
N SER A 682 -27.02 50.06 10.41
CA SER A 682 -26.17 49.89 11.64
C SER A 682 -25.25 48.67 11.41
N CYS A 683 -23.93 48.63 11.68
CA CYS A 683 -23.01 49.33 12.58
C CYS A 683 -22.95 48.79 14.03
N THR A 684 -22.07 47.82 14.28
CA THR A 684 -21.18 47.81 15.46
C THR A 684 -19.90 47.02 15.19
N ARG A 685 -18.74 47.57 15.56
CA ARG A 685 -17.51 46.80 15.83
C ARG A 685 -17.49 46.45 17.32
N ARG A 686 -16.86 45.33 17.69
CA ARG A 686 -16.05 45.24 18.92
C ARG A 686 -14.79 44.41 18.67
N ALA A 687 -13.73 44.76 19.38
CA ALA A 687 -12.38 44.19 19.28
C ALA A 687 -12.03 43.48 20.61
N PRO A 688 -10.92 42.73 20.71
CA PRO A 688 -10.66 41.82 21.83
C PRO A 688 -9.97 42.49 23.03
N ALA A 689 -10.05 41.86 24.21
CA ALA A 689 -9.10 42.03 25.32
C ALA A 689 -9.23 40.91 26.37
N ASN A 690 -8.33 39.92 26.30
CA ASN A 690 -7.52 39.33 27.40
C ASN A 690 -7.02 37.92 27.04
#